data_AF-A0A7C2P3I6-F1
#
_entry.id   AF-A0A7C2P3I6-F1
#
_cell.length_a   1.000
_cell.length_b   1.000
_cell.length_c   1.000
_cell.angle_alpha   90.00
_cell.angle_beta   90.00
_cell.angle_gamma   90.00
#
_symmetry.space_group_name_H-M   'P 1'
#
loop_
_entity.id
_entity.type
_entity.pdbx_description
1 polymer ?
#
loop_
_entity_poly.entity_id
_entity_poly.type
_entity_poly.pdbx_seq_one_letter_code
_entity_poly.pdbx_strand_id
1 'polypeptide(L)'
;MPARSCALVLCVWTGVALTAAAAEFRTWSDSSGEFSLEAELVGVDGDTVTLKDEDGKEYEIPVDKLSAADKKYLADRKKSNPFAPKSTSPFQKKSTTKSGMSKDDDTPAAAPREIDVNWQDAPEVGLVPSGDWAYEVQPSNGPWVNQGSLKTIALPSPPEARAGFKTAALNPVAERIALSYFHDANRGTGTNYVVIGDFKTGKTGAPAKVAGEHFDLKDLHNDGQRVLMVRDVWGFGNHERVEIWKLAGARTERPVSFVPYDGEEGGKRDVTWAKFLGDDRFATLASGQLVVWRLDPVEPLLRFGIDGFCTPAVSPDGRYLAVATNKDVALVDLNAGECAGLLKIPDDGRIAHPRFAFSPDGSKLGLLSWDWLYTWDLKPGQLDRQIFVGSDGMNAPLVWTSNDHVLVGMQNLIDLPNNLKLWQYTSPPGLRLQPLGADGWTVYPIPPMHGRPGAVVAARLPHTAVNDQLKKALADPNLFVLKPGATVKVEANGIADQSQRTKVVAALTEKLEANGCKVSDAAAVALVASIAPGKVEKLRFFGSFQEFDFPSTISKLQLQSGGQTVWEQSWSNTPFVVDRKFEESMEQALERHKGPNYGAFSSVQLPKYLTRTNAQGSAYLGATPITTAGMR
;
A
#
# COMPACT_ATOMS: atom_id res chain seq x y z
N MET A 1 46.93 23.82 -44.18
CA MET A 1 46.32 25.14 -44.43
C MET A 1 44.99 24.92 -45.13
N PRO A 2 43.95 25.73 -44.87
CA PRO A 2 43.26 26.03 -43.60
C PRO A 2 41.73 25.76 -43.78
N ALA A 3 40.78 26.04 -42.90
CA ALA A 3 40.72 26.85 -41.69
C ALA A 3 39.64 26.30 -40.73
N ARG A 4 39.97 26.33 -39.43
CA ARG A 4 39.06 26.13 -38.30
C ARG A 4 38.45 27.50 -37.94
N SER A 5 37.15 27.56 -37.66
CA SER A 5 36.50 28.75 -37.10
C SER A 5 36.08 28.51 -35.65
N CYS A 6 36.67 29.32 -34.77
CA CYS A 6 36.31 29.50 -33.37
C CYS A 6 34.94 30.18 -33.22
N ALA A 7 34.14 29.75 -32.25
CA ALA A 7 33.08 30.57 -31.67
C ALA A 7 33.22 30.52 -30.14
N LEU A 8 33.58 31.68 -29.58
CA LEU A 8 33.58 31.97 -28.14
C LEU A 8 32.13 31.95 -27.63
N VAL A 9 31.89 31.23 -26.53
CA VAL A 9 30.71 31.44 -25.68
C VAL A 9 31.14 32.25 -24.47
N LEU A 10 30.64 33.48 -24.38
CA LEU A 10 30.80 34.36 -23.22
C LEU A 10 29.98 33.82 -22.05
N CYS A 11 30.67 33.40 -20.98
CA CYS A 11 30.07 33.25 -19.66
C CYS A 11 29.83 34.64 -19.05
N VAL A 12 28.57 35.05 -18.92
CA VAL A 12 28.20 36.19 -18.08
C VAL A 12 27.77 35.63 -16.71
N TRP A 13 28.70 35.67 -15.76
CA TRP A 13 28.42 35.50 -14.34
C TRP A 13 27.69 36.76 -13.84
N THR A 14 26.41 36.63 -13.51
CA THR A 14 25.73 37.60 -12.64
C THR A 14 25.75 37.02 -11.23
N GLY A 15 26.74 37.46 -10.45
CA GLY A 15 26.84 37.15 -9.03
C GLY A 15 25.72 37.86 -8.28
N VAL A 16 24.77 37.09 -7.74
CA VAL A 16 23.97 37.53 -6.60
C VAL A 16 24.83 37.27 -5.37
N ALA A 17 25.37 38.35 -4.79
CA ALA A 17 25.99 38.28 -3.48
C ALA A 17 24.89 37.98 -2.45
N LEU A 18 24.76 36.71 -2.06
CA LEU A 18 24.14 36.37 -0.78
C LEU A 18 25.10 36.83 0.31
N THR A 19 24.75 37.93 0.97
CA THR A 19 25.22 38.19 2.33
C THR A 19 24.64 37.09 3.21
N ALA A 20 25.42 36.04 3.47
CA ALA A 20 25.14 35.11 4.54
C ALA A 20 25.27 35.88 5.87
N ALA A 21 24.17 36.03 6.60
CA ALA A 21 24.25 36.38 8.00
C ALA A 21 25.10 35.29 8.67
N ALA A 22 26.19 35.67 9.33
CA ALA A 22 27.04 34.74 10.04
C ALA A 22 26.20 34.03 11.12
N ALA A 23 26.10 32.71 11.02
CA ALA A 23 25.55 31.86 12.08
C ALA A 23 26.42 32.04 13.32
N GLU A 24 25.88 32.66 14.37
CA GLU A 24 26.56 32.78 15.66
C GLU A 24 26.42 31.43 16.39
N PHE A 25 27.38 30.53 16.17
CA PHE A 25 27.55 29.34 17.00
C PHE A 25 27.94 29.76 18.42
N ARG A 26 27.28 29.16 19.40
CA ARG A 26 27.62 29.34 20.82
C ARG A 26 27.50 28.00 21.53
N THR A 27 28.22 27.87 22.64
CA THR A 27 28.05 26.73 23.54
C THR A 27 26.81 26.93 24.40
N TRP A 28 25.89 25.97 24.31
CA TRP A 28 24.70 25.80 25.14
C TRP A 28 24.95 24.74 26.18
N SER A 29 24.43 24.93 27.38
CA SER A 29 24.60 23.98 28.47
C SER A 29 23.27 23.65 29.12
N ASP A 30 23.18 22.44 29.65
CA ASP A 30 22.03 22.02 30.43
C ASP A 30 22.05 22.63 31.85
N SER A 31 20.94 22.48 32.57
CA SER A 31 20.78 23.05 33.92
C SER A 31 21.75 22.50 34.97
N SER A 32 22.33 21.31 34.74
CA SER A 32 23.35 20.72 35.62
C SER A 32 24.78 21.14 35.26
N GLY A 33 25.01 21.60 34.04
CA GLY A 33 26.33 21.96 33.51
C GLY A 33 27.20 20.75 33.12
N GLU A 34 26.63 19.54 33.13
CA GLU A 34 27.32 18.28 32.78
C GLU A 34 27.38 18.08 31.26
N PHE A 35 26.40 18.62 30.52
CA PHE A 35 26.31 18.48 29.07
C PHE A 35 26.37 19.85 28.39
N SER A 36 27.22 19.94 27.36
CA SER A 36 27.36 21.14 26.52
C SER A 36 27.29 20.81 25.04
N LEU A 37 26.63 21.66 24.26
CA LEU A 37 26.47 21.54 22.82
C LEU A 37 26.85 22.86 22.16
N GLU A 38 27.78 22.84 21.20
CA GLU A 38 28.05 24.00 20.36
C GLU A 38 27.11 23.99 19.16
N ALA A 39 26.22 24.99 19.09
CA ALA A 39 25.15 25.02 18.12
C ALA A 39 24.63 26.44 17.87
N GLU A 40 24.08 26.67 16.68
CA GLU A 40 23.30 27.86 16.35
C GLU A 40 21.85 27.72 16.84
N LEU A 41 21.24 28.84 17.23
CA LEU A 41 19.82 28.88 17.58
C LEU A 41 18.97 28.96 16.30
N VAL A 42 18.19 27.92 16.02
CA VAL A 42 17.29 27.88 14.86
C VAL A 42 15.96 28.55 15.17
N GLY A 43 15.43 28.33 16.39
CA GLY A 43 14.13 28.89 16.78
C GLY A 43 13.72 28.55 18.20
N VAL A 44 12.69 29.24 18.70
CA VAL A 44 12.03 28.96 19.98
C VAL A 44 10.53 28.92 19.73
N ASP A 45 9.90 27.78 19.98
CA ASP A 45 8.45 27.60 19.90
C ASP A 45 7.92 27.15 21.26
N GLY A 46 7.08 27.99 21.89
CA GLY A 46 6.61 27.78 23.26
C GLY A 46 7.75 27.58 24.27
N ASP A 47 7.76 26.38 24.86
CA ASP A 47 8.72 25.95 25.89
C ASP A 47 9.87 25.11 25.34
N THR A 48 10.06 25.06 24.01
CA THR A 48 11.09 24.25 23.34
C THR A 48 12.01 25.11 22.49
N VAL A 49 13.31 24.81 22.54
CA VAL A 49 14.37 25.49 21.79
C VAL A 49 14.96 24.53 20.78
N THR A 50 15.03 24.94 19.52
CA THR A 50 15.68 24.17 18.46
C THR A 50 17.08 24.73 18.21
N LEU A 51 18.09 23.89 18.42
CA LEU A 51 19.50 24.18 18.18
C LEU A 51 20.02 23.33 17.04
N LYS A 52 20.94 23.86 16.24
CA LYS A 52 21.57 23.11 15.14
C LYS A 52 23.08 23.12 15.28
N ASP A 53 23.68 21.93 15.30
CA ASP A 53 25.13 21.78 15.40
C ASP A 53 25.84 22.08 14.08
N GLU A 54 27.18 22.06 14.10
CA GLU A 54 28.02 22.37 12.92
C GLU A 54 27.83 21.36 11.78
N ASP A 55 27.41 20.12 12.09
CA ASP A 55 27.11 19.06 11.11
C ASP A 55 25.68 19.20 10.53
N GLY A 56 24.92 20.19 11.00
CA GLY A 56 23.59 20.54 10.52
C GLY A 56 22.46 19.71 11.11
N LYS A 57 22.72 18.97 12.20
CA LYS A 57 21.73 18.18 12.92
C LYS A 57 21.02 19.06 13.95
N GLU A 58 19.69 18.91 14.01
CA GLU A 58 18.83 19.69 14.89
C GLU A 58 18.52 18.95 16.19
N TYR A 59 18.49 19.69 17.30
CA TYR A 59 18.20 19.23 18.65
C TYR A 59 17.09 20.08 19.24
N GLU A 60 16.05 19.43 19.77
CA GLU A 60 14.98 20.09 20.49
C GLU A 60 15.19 19.92 21.99
N ILE A 61 15.39 21.03 22.68
CA ILE A 61 15.70 21.06 24.12
C ILE A 61 14.62 21.89 24.82
N PRO A 62 13.91 21.31 25.81
CA PRO A 62 13.00 22.08 26.66
C PRO A 62 13.73 23.25 27.35
N VAL A 63 13.13 24.44 27.31
CA VAL A 63 13.71 25.67 27.87
C VAL A 63 14.04 25.47 29.35
N ASP A 64 13.21 24.76 30.10
CA ASP A 64 13.38 24.47 31.53
C ASP A 64 14.61 23.61 31.85
N LYS A 65 15.14 22.85 30.87
CA LYS A 65 16.36 22.05 30.99
C LYS A 65 17.64 22.79 30.63
N LEU A 66 17.56 24.01 30.10
CA LEU A 66 18.73 24.84 29.79
C LEU A 66 19.32 25.51 31.04
N SER A 67 20.61 25.86 30.95
CA SER A 67 21.31 26.62 31.98
C SER A 67 20.64 27.98 32.22
N ALA A 68 20.86 28.55 33.42
CA ALA A 68 20.34 29.88 33.73
C ALA A 68 20.88 30.97 32.77
N ALA A 69 22.11 30.81 32.28
CA ALA A 69 22.72 31.71 31.31
C ALA A 69 22.03 31.63 29.94
N ASP A 70 21.69 30.41 29.48
CA ASP A 70 21.04 30.19 28.19
C ASP A 70 19.57 30.62 28.19
N LYS A 71 18.87 30.37 29.30
CA LYS A 71 17.52 30.92 29.52
C LYS A 71 17.51 32.45 29.45
N LYS A 72 18.52 33.10 30.03
CA LYS A 72 18.66 34.56 29.97
C LYS A 72 18.97 35.05 28.56
N TYR A 73 19.86 34.37 27.84
CA TYR A 73 20.18 34.69 26.45
C TYR A 73 18.95 34.67 25.54
N LEU A 74 18.07 33.67 25.69
CA LEU A 74 16.81 33.58 24.95
C LEU A 74 15.81 34.69 25.33
N ALA A 75 15.76 35.06 26.60
CA ALA A 75 14.91 36.15 27.09
C ALA A 75 15.36 37.53 26.59
N ASP A 76 16.68 37.77 26.54
CA ASP A 76 17.25 39.04 26.08
C ASP A 76 17.06 39.24 24.56
N ARG A 77 17.10 38.17 23.76
CA ARG A 77 16.80 38.22 22.31
C ARG A 77 15.32 38.46 21.97
N LYS A 78 14.37 38.17 22.88
CA LYS A 78 12.95 38.57 22.70
C LYS A 78 12.74 40.10 22.79
N LYS A 79 13.74 40.88 23.23
CA LYS A 79 13.67 42.35 23.33
C LYS A 79 14.61 43.06 22.34
N SER A 80 14.37 42.95 21.03
CA SER A 80 14.64 44.04 20.07
C SER A 80 14.20 43.70 18.63
N ASN A 81 13.14 44.34 18.14
CA ASN A 81 13.05 44.74 16.74
C ASN A 81 12.44 46.16 16.66
N PRO A 82 13.23 47.21 16.42
CA PRO A 82 12.73 48.58 16.27
C PRO A 82 12.24 48.91 14.85
N PHE A 83 12.14 47.94 13.93
CA PHE A 83 11.65 48.13 12.56
C PHE A 83 10.52 47.15 12.20
N ALA A 84 9.31 47.46 12.65
CA ALA A 84 8.09 46.88 12.10
C ALA A 84 7.60 47.69 10.87
N PRO A 85 7.24 47.06 9.73
CA PRO A 85 6.72 47.79 8.58
C PRO A 85 5.28 48.27 8.81
N LYS A 86 5.05 49.56 8.54
CA LYS A 86 3.74 50.24 8.56
C LYS A 86 2.83 49.72 7.44
N SER A 87 1.60 49.38 7.79
CA SER A 87 0.48 49.19 6.86
C SER A 87 -0.01 50.54 6.33
N THR A 88 0.36 50.90 5.11
CA THR A 88 -0.38 51.90 4.31
C THR A 88 -0.26 51.54 2.84
N SER A 89 -1.36 51.16 2.19
CA SER A 89 -1.49 51.28 0.74
C SER A 89 -2.67 52.20 0.41
N PRO A 90 -2.44 53.38 -0.19
CA PRO A 90 -3.45 54.38 -0.47
C PRO A 90 -3.95 54.24 -1.92
N PHE A 91 -5.03 53.50 -2.17
CA PHE A 91 -5.86 53.69 -3.36
C PHE A 91 -7.30 53.23 -3.08
N GLN A 92 -8.12 54.15 -2.57
CA GLN A 92 -9.58 54.06 -2.70
C GLN A 92 -9.98 54.43 -4.13
N LYS A 93 -10.62 53.52 -4.85
CA LYS A 93 -11.57 53.89 -5.91
C LYS A 93 -12.97 53.55 -5.43
N LYS A 94 -13.78 54.60 -5.24
CA LYS A 94 -15.23 54.52 -5.07
C LYS A 94 -15.85 53.75 -6.25
N SER A 95 -16.70 52.77 -5.95
CA SER A 95 -17.86 52.52 -6.79
C SER A 95 -19.07 52.24 -5.90
N THR A 96 -20.14 52.91 -6.28
CA THR A 96 -21.48 52.94 -5.70
C THR A 96 -22.19 51.59 -5.82
N THR A 97 -23.01 51.34 -4.83
CA THR A 97 -24.13 50.39 -4.73
C THR A 97 -24.74 49.97 -6.08
N LYS A 98 -24.75 48.65 -6.34
CA LYS A 98 -25.92 47.90 -6.83
C LYS A 98 -25.70 46.38 -6.73
N SER A 99 -26.56 45.77 -5.91
CA SER A 99 -27.10 44.41 -5.95
C SER A 99 -26.53 43.42 -6.98
N GLY A 100 -25.97 42.32 -6.46
CA GLY A 100 -25.64 41.10 -7.19
C GLY A 100 -25.08 40.06 -6.21
N MET A 101 -25.94 39.49 -5.37
CA MET A 101 -25.57 38.48 -4.38
C MET A 101 -25.27 37.15 -5.08
N SER A 102 -24.01 36.72 -5.10
CA SER A 102 -23.63 35.30 -5.06
C SER A 102 -22.97 35.06 -3.71
N LYS A 103 -23.70 34.41 -2.79
CA LYS A 103 -23.16 33.90 -1.54
C LYS A 103 -22.25 32.73 -1.87
N ASP A 104 -20.94 32.93 -1.77
CA ASP A 104 -20.05 31.82 -1.44
C ASP A 104 -20.23 31.55 0.07
N ASP A 105 -20.91 30.44 0.39
CA ASP A 105 -21.08 29.93 1.75
C ASP A 105 -19.72 29.42 2.27
N ASP A 106 -18.79 30.32 2.62
CA ASP A 106 -17.51 30.01 3.28
C ASP A 106 -17.69 29.84 4.81
N THR A 107 -18.81 29.27 5.25
CA THR A 107 -19.03 28.97 6.67
C THR A 107 -18.24 27.70 7.02
N PRO A 108 -17.32 27.72 8.01
CA PRO A 108 -16.59 26.53 8.43
C PRO A 108 -17.57 25.40 8.79
N ALA A 109 -17.30 24.18 8.31
CA ALA A 109 -18.08 23.01 8.71
C ALA A 109 -18.09 22.92 10.24
N ALA A 110 -19.28 22.74 10.83
CA ALA A 110 -19.42 22.62 12.28
C ALA A 110 -18.54 21.47 12.81
N ALA A 111 -17.97 21.66 14.00
CA ALA A 111 -17.17 20.63 14.65
C ALA A 111 -18.05 19.39 14.95
N PRO A 112 -17.50 18.17 14.77
CA PRO A 112 -18.24 16.96 15.06
C PRO A 112 -18.51 16.79 16.54
N ARG A 113 -19.58 16.06 16.85
CA ARG A 113 -19.81 15.58 18.22
C ARG A 113 -18.79 14.48 18.53
N GLU A 114 -17.97 14.70 19.55
CA GLU A 114 -17.11 13.66 20.10
C GLU A 114 -17.97 12.66 20.89
N ILE A 115 -17.68 11.36 20.74
CA ILE A 115 -18.31 10.30 21.52
C ILE A 115 -17.25 9.44 22.20
N ASP A 116 -17.54 9.05 23.43
CA ASP A 116 -16.76 8.06 24.17
C ASP A 116 -17.21 6.65 23.78
N VAL A 117 -16.26 5.74 23.61
CA VAL A 117 -16.57 4.36 23.21
C VAL A 117 -17.03 3.55 24.42
N ASN A 118 -18.26 3.01 24.35
CA ASN A 118 -18.76 2.07 25.35
C ASN A 118 -18.55 0.62 24.90
N TRP A 119 -17.68 -0.11 25.58
CA TRP A 119 -17.32 -1.50 25.25
C TRP A 119 -18.19 -2.57 25.92
N GLN A 120 -19.13 -2.21 26.81
CA GLN A 120 -19.86 -3.18 27.64
C GLN A 120 -20.61 -4.24 26.83
N ASP A 121 -21.15 -3.86 25.67
CA ASP A 121 -22.03 -4.72 24.87
C ASP A 121 -21.34 -5.31 23.62
N ALA A 122 -20.03 -5.14 23.48
CA ALA A 122 -19.27 -5.61 22.32
C ALA A 122 -18.50 -6.91 22.64
N PRO A 123 -19.06 -8.11 22.38
CA PRO A 123 -18.37 -9.37 22.64
C PRO A 123 -17.11 -9.53 21.80
N GLU A 124 -16.12 -10.22 22.37
CA GLU A 124 -14.94 -10.69 21.66
C GLU A 124 -15.23 -12.06 21.04
N VAL A 125 -14.92 -12.20 19.75
CA VAL A 125 -15.17 -13.41 18.98
C VAL A 125 -13.84 -14.05 18.63
N GLY A 126 -13.68 -15.33 19.00
CA GLY A 126 -12.51 -16.12 18.64
C GLY A 126 -12.53 -16.56 17.18
N LEU A 127 -11.35 -16.63 16.56
CA LEU A 127 -11.17 -17.17 15.19
C LEU A 127 -11.03 -18.70 15.18
N VAL A 128 -11.95 -19.36 15.88
CA VAL A 128 -12.06 -20.82 15.93
C VAL A 128 -13.43 -21.19 15.37
N PRO A 129 -13.52 -22.09 14.36
CA PRO A 129 -14.80 -22.48 13.79
C PRO A 129 -15.76 -23.03 14.84
N SER A 130 -17.01 -22.56 14.83
CA SER A 130 -18.07 -23.04 15.72
C SER A 130 -18.75 -24.33 15.22
N GLY A 131 -18.53 -24.70 13.96
CA GLY A 131 -19.11 -25.89 13.34
C GLY A 131 -18.44 -26.28 12.01
N ASP A 132 -19.11 -27.13 11.24
CA ASP A 132 -18.70 -27.51 9.90
C ASP A 132 -18.74 -26.30 8.94
N TRP A 133 -17.95 -26.38 7.87
CA TRP A 133 -17.88 -25.31 6.87
C TRP A 133 -19.26 -25.01 6.27
N ALA A 134 -19.77 -23.81 6.56
CA ALA A 134 -21.02 -23.30 6.05
C ALA A 134 -20.80 -21.88 5.50
N TYR A 135 -20.71 -21.79 4.17
CA TYR A 135 -20.56 -20.51 3.49
C TYR A 135 -21.70 -20.31 2.51
N GLU A 136 -22.47 -19.25 2.74
CA GLU A 136 -23.53 -18.80 1.84
C GLU A 136 -23.50 -17.28 1.75
N VAL A 137 -23.18 -16.79 0.55
CA VAL A 137 -23.11 -15.37 0.21
C VAL A 137 -24.18 -15.05 -0.82
N GLN A 138 -24.77 -13.88 -0.72
CA GLN A 138 -25.59 -13.37 -1.81
C GLN A 138 -24.68 -12.67 -2.82
N PRO A 139 -24.76 -13.00 -4.12
CA PRO A 139 -23.99 -12.29 -5.13
C PRO A 139 -24.40 -10.81 -5.13
N SER A 140 -23.48 -9.94 -5.53
CA SER A 140 -23.85 -8.55 -5.79
C SER A 140 -24.96 -8.51 -6.83
N ASN A 141 -26.09 -7.90 -6.46
CA ASN A 141 -27.15 -7.51 -7.38
C ASN A 141 -27.07 -6.01 -7.68
N GLY A 142 -25.87 -5.44 -7.54
CA GLY A 142 -25.59 -4.03 -7.78
C GLY A 142 -26.00 -3.60 -9.19
N PRO A 143 -26.28 -2.30 -9.37
CA PRO A 143 -26.79 -1.76 -10.63
C PRO A 143 -25.85 -1.95 -11.82
N TRP A 144 -24.59 -2.37 -11.60
CA TRP A 144 -23.56 -2.47 -12.63
C TRP A 144 -23.37 -3.87 -13.22
N VAL A 145 -23.87 -4.92 -12.53
CA VAL A 145 -23.67 -6.33 -12.89
C VAL A 145 -23.96 -6.58 -14.37
N ASN A 146 -25.10 -6.07 -14.86
CA ASN A 146 -25.58 -6.26 -16.23
C ASN A 146 -25.42 -5.02 -17.13
N GLN A 147 -24.72 -3.98 -16.70
CA GLN A 147 -24.53 -2.81 -17.56
C GLN A 147 -23.55 -3.10 -18.69
N GLY A 148 -23.88 -2.59 -19.88
CA GLY A 148 -23.02 -2.68 -21.07
C GLY A 148 -21.93 -1.60 -21.11
N SER A 149 -22.16 -0.46 -20.48
CA SER A 149 -21.21 0.67 -20.45
C SER A 149 -21.44 1.55 -19.23
N LEU A 150 -20.36 2.04 -18.61
CA LEU A 150 -20.39 3.10 -17.61
C LEU A 150 -19.85 4.40 -18.22
N LYS A 151 -20.39 5.55 -17.80
CA LYS A 151 -19.88 6.85 -18.25
C LYS A 151 -18.53 7.15 -17.63
N THR A 152 -17.61 7.66 -18.43
CA THR A 152 -16.41 8.33 -17.92
C THR A 152 -16.82 9.56 -17.11
N ILE A 153 -16.28 9.69 -15.90
CA ILE A 153 -16.51 10.87 -15.07
C ILE A 153 -15.37 11.85 -15.31
N ALA A 154 -15.68 13.05 -15.80
CA ALA A 154 -14.69 14.11 -15.90
C ALA A 154 -14.33 14.64 -14.51
N LEU A 155 -13.03 14.67 -14.20
CA LEU A 155 -12.56 15.28 -12.96
C LEU A 155 -12.34 16.78 -13.20
N PRO A 156 -12.80 17.63 -12.27
CA PRO A 156 -12.49 19.05 -12.35
C PRO A 156 -10.98 19.24 -12.16
N SER A 157 -10.47 20.39 -12.60
CA SER A 157 -9.16 20.82 -12.12
C SER A 157 -9.15 20.81 -10.59
N PRO A 158 -8.00 20.52 -9.95
CA PRO A 158 -7.93 20.52 -8.50
C PRO A 158 -8.48 21.86 -7.96
N PRO A 159 -9.21 21.84 -6.83
CA PRO A 159 -9.84 23.05 -6.28
C PRO A 159 -8.85 24.21 -6.07
N GLU A 160 -7.58 23.86 -5.83
CA GLU A 160 -6.44 24.77 -5.74
C GLU A 160 -5.23 24.19 -6.49
N ALA A 161 -4.35 25.04 -7.03
CA ALA A 161 -3.23 24.64 -7.89
C ALA A 161 -2.23 23.65 -7.24
N ARG A 162 -2.26 23.49 -5.92
CA ARG A 162 -1.40 22.59 -5.14
C ARG A 162 -2.15 21.47 -4.42
N ALA A 163 -3.46 21.29 -4.66
CA ALA A 163 -4.20 20.17 -4.09
C ALA A 163 -3.84 18.86 -4.80
N GLY A 164 -3.19 17.94 -4.11
CA GLY A 164 -2.77 16.63 -4.64
C GLY A 164 -3.84 15.56 -4.42
N PHE A 165 -4.07 14.71 -5.42
CA PHE A 165 -4.93 13.53 -5.27
C PHE A 165 -4.33 12.56 -4.23
N LYS A 166 -5.17 12.05 -3.32
CA LYS A 166 -4.74 11.14 -2.26
C LYS A 166 -5.30 9.73 -2.47
N THR A 167 -6.63 9.58 -2.44
CA THR A 167 -7.28 8.27 -2.54
C THR A 167 -8.68 8.39 -3.16
N ALA A 168 -9.28 7.24 -3.46
CA ALA A 168 -10.62 7.11 -4.00
C ALA A 168 -11.37 5.96 -3.33
N ALA A 169 -12.67 6.15 -3.08
CA ALA A 169 -13.56 5.13 -2.57
C ALA A 169 -14.74 4.94 -3.52
N LEU A 170 -14.89 3.72 -4.04
CA LEU A 170 -15.93 3.36 -5.00
C LEU A 170 -17.09 2.66 -4.28
N ASN A 171 -18.32 3.10 -4.55
CA ASN A 171 -19.53 2.40 -4.11
C ASN A 171 -20.44 2.09 -5.32
N PRO A 172 -20.53 0.82 -5.75
CA PRO A 172 -21.34 0.44 -6.92
C PRO A 172 -22.85 0.51 -6.65
N VAL A 173 -23.31 0.27 -5.42
CA VAL A 173 -24.74 0.37 -5.04
C VAL A 173 -25.24 1.81 -5.25
N ALA A 174 -24.43 2.78 -4.82
CA ALA A 174 -24.70 4.20 -5.02
C ALA A 174 -24.41 4.69 -6.46
N GLU A 175 -23.75 3.87 -7.29
CA GLU A 175 -23.23 4.24 -8.61
C GLU A 175 -22.33 5.49 -8.56
N ARG A 176 -21.48 5.56 -7.52
CA ARG A 176 -20.71 6.76 -7.19
C ARG A 176 -19.29 6.43 -6.73
N ILE A 177 -18.42 7.43 -6.85
CA ILE A 177 -17.05 7.39 -6.35
C ILE A 177 -16.75 8.66 -5.57
N ALA A 178 -16.15 8.53 -4.40
CA ALA A 178 -15.59 9.64 -3.65
C ALA A 178 -14.09 9.75 -3.97
N LEU A 179 -13.61 10.97 -4.13
CA LEU A 179 -12.22 11.27 -4.46
C LEU A 179 -11.71 12.31 -3.46
N SER A 180 -10.60 12.01 -2.80
CA SER A 180 -9.98 12.95 -1.87
C SER A 180 -8.77 13.65 -2.49
N TYR A 181 -8.68 14.95 -2.22
CA TYR A 181 -7.52 15.76 -2.51
C TYR A 181 -7.11 16.51 -1.25
N PHE A 182 -5.84 16.84 -1.16
CA PHE A 182 -5.30 17.53 -0.02
C PHE A 182 -4.37 18.67 -0.42
N HIS A 183 -4.49 19.81 0.26
CA HIS A 183 -3.58 20.94 0.14
C HIS A 183 -2.88 21.24 1.48
N ASP A 184 -1.55 21.08 1.49
CA ASP A 184 -0.69 21.41 2.64
C ASP A 184 -0.58 22.92 2.86
N ALA A 185 -0.99 23.38 4.04
CA ALA A 185 -0.74 24.74 4.50
C ALA A 185 0.51 24.81 5.39
N ASN A 186 0.67 23.86 6.33
CA ASN A 186 1.83 23.66 7.23
C ASN A 186 1.89 22.18 7.68
N ARG A 187 3.03 21.68 8.22
CA ARG A 187 3.19 20.26 8.63
C ARG A 187 1.99 19.75 9.45
N GLY A 188 1.14 18.91 8.86
CA GLY A 188 -0.03 18.28 9.52
C GLY A 188 -1.34 19.08 9.49
N THR A 189 -1.36 20.28 8.91
CA THR A 189 -2.58 21.09 8.72
C THR A 189 -2.75 21.58 7.29
N GLY A 190 -4.00 21.78 6.88
CA GLY A 190 -4.33 22.33 5.57
C GLY A 190 -5.80 22.14 5.26
N THR A 191 -6.09 21.80 4.00
CA THR A 191 -7.47 21.68 3.54
C THR A 191 -7.72 20.32 2.89
N ASN A 192 -8.71 19.61 3.43
CA ASN A 192 -9.25 18.39 2.86
C ASN A 192 -10.34 18.75 1.85
N TYR A 193 -10.25 18.14 0.67
CA TYR A 193 -11.26 18.23 -0.37
C TYR A 193 -11.82 16.84 -0.65
N VAL A 194 -13.15 16.71 -0.64
CA VAL A 194 -13.81 15.48 -1.09
C VAL A 194 -14.78 15.80 -2.21
N VAL A 195 -14.66 15.08 -3.32
CA VAL A 195 -15.53 15.23 -4.50
C VAL A 195 -16.27 13.93 -4.73
N ILE A 196 -17.59 14.01 -4.92
CA ILE A 196 -18.41 12.88 -5.34
C ILE A 196 -18.58 12.91 -6.87
N GLY A 197 -18.17 11.85 -7.54
CA GLY A 197 -18.44 11.56 -8.93
C GLY A 197 -19.64 10.62 -9.08
N ASP A 198 -20.47 10.86 -10.09
CA ASP A 198 -21.70 10.13 -10.37
C ASP A 198 -21.64 9.47 -11.75
N PHE A 199 -21.71 8.13 -11.80
CA PHE A 199 -21.59 7.36 -13.03
C PHE A 199 -22.85 7.43 -13.93
N LYS A 200 -24.01 7.81 -13.39
CA LYS A 200 -25.24 8.02 -14.18
C LYS A 200 -25.13 9.27 -15.03
N THR A 201 -24.55 10.33 -14.46
CA THR A 201 -24.40 11.63 -15.13
C THR A 201 -23.07 11.78 -15.86
N GLY A 202 -22.02 11.08 -15.43
CA GLY A 202 -20.64 11.27 -15.90
C GLY A 202 -20.00 12.56 -15.39
N LYS A 203 -20.52 13.11 -14.28
CA LYS A 203 -20.11 14.41 -13.73
C LYS A 203 -19.74 14.28 -12.26
N THR A 204 -19.03 15.29 -11.78
CA THR A 204 -18.72 15.50 -10.36
C THR A 204 -19.58 16.61 -9.77
N GLY A 205 -19.86 16.51 -8.48
CA GLY A 205 -20.42 17.61 -7.69
C GLY A 205 -19.37 18.66 -7.33
N ALA A 206 -19.80 19.73 -6.65
CA ALA A 206 -18.87 20.70 -6.07
C ALA A 206 -18.02 20.04 -4.96
N PRO A 207 -16.72 20.41 -4.82
CA PRO A 207 -15.86 19.86 -3.77
C PRO A 207 -16.33 20.31 -2.38
N ALA A 208 -16.55 19.35 -1.51
CA ALA A 208 -16.67 19.57 -0.07
C ALA A 208 -15.31 19.99 0.49
N LYS A 209 -15.28 21.02 1.35
CA LYS A 209 -14.05 21.58 1.93
C LYS A 209 -14.07 21.48 3.44
N VAL A 210 -12.99 20.95 4.03
CA VAL A 210 -12.79 20.91 5.48
C VAL A 210 -11.36 21.33 5.80
N ALA A 211 -11.21 22.52 6.37
CA ALA A 211 -9.92 23.03 6.85
C ALA A 211 -9.56 22.40 8.21
N GLY A 212 -8.27 22.25 8.48
CA GLY A 212 -7.73 21.76 9.75
C GLY A 212 -6.76 20.59 9.56
N GLU A 213 -6.94 19.56 10.37
CA GLU A 213 -6.12 18.35 10.34
C GLU A 213 -6.33 17.57 9.03
N HIS A 214 -5.35 16.77 8.66
CA HIS A 214 -5.45 15.90 7.48
C HIS A 214 -6.30 14.69 7.79
N PHE A 215 -7.10 14.26 6.83
CA PHE A 215 -7.88 13.02 6.88
C PHE A 215 -7.73 12.23 5.58
N ASP A 216 -7.54 10.92 5.72
CA ASP A 216 -7.58 9.94 4.65
C ASP A 216 -9.02 9.41 4.46
N LEU A 217 -9.44 9.31 3.20
CA LEU A 217 -10.75 8.79 2.81
C LEU A 217 -10.68 7.27 2.72
N LYS A 218 -11.38 6.57 3.62
CA LYS A 218 -11.33 5.11 3.69
C LYS A 218 -12.42 4.44 2.86
N ASP A 219 -13.65 4.96 2.88
CA ASP A 219 -14.75 4.34 2.16
C ASP A 219 -15.94 5.28 1.88
N LEU A 220 -16.82 4.89 0.96
CA LEU A 220 -18.07 5.57 0.58
C LEU A 220 -19.28 4.69 0.90
N HIS A 221 -20.23 5.24 1.64
CA HIS A 221 -21.46 4.57 2.04
C HIS A 221 -22.42 4.34 0.84
N ASN A 222 -23.32 3.36 0.96
CA ASN A 222 -24.32 2.99 -0.05
C ASN A 222 -25.35 4.10 -0.39
N ASP A 223 -25.42 5.16 0.41
CA ASP A 223 -26.25 6.33 0.10
C ASP A 223 -25.54 7.30 -0.87
N GLY A 224 -24.25 7.07 -1.13
CA GLY A 224 -23.44 7.88 -2.02
C GLY A 224 -23.16 9.29 -1.51
N GLN A 225 -23.30 9.55 -0.21
CA GLN A 225 -23.10 10.85 0.42
C GLN A 225 -22.30 10.79 1.71
N ARG A 226 -22.36 9.68 2.46
CA ARG A 226 -21.53 9.50 3.66
C ARG A 226 -20.17 8.90 3.30
N VAL A 227 -19.10 9.47 3.85
CA VAL A 227 -17.73 8.97 3.71
C VAL A 227 -17.12 8.68 5.08
N LEU A 228 -16.30 7.64 5.14
CA LEU A 228 -15.53 7.26 6.32
C LEU A 228 -14.14 7.87 6.22
N MET A 229 -13.77 8.67 7.22
CA MET A 229 -12.53 9.43 7.24
C MET A 229 -11.70 9.02 8.46
N VAL A 230 -10.38 8.91 8.28
CA VAL A 230 -9.42 8.62 9.36
C VAL A 230 -8.38 9.71 9.36
N ARG A 231 -8.01 10.24 10.53
CA ARG A 231 -6.95 11.25 10.63
C ARG A 231 -5.65 10.72 10.01
N ASP A 232 -4.92 11.57 9.31
CA ASP A 232 -3.69 11.21 8.57
C ASP A 232 -2.61 12.26 8.81
N VAL A 233 -2.19 12.40 10.06
CA VAL A 233 -1.14 13.35 10.44
C VAL A 233 0.15 12.58 10.73
N TRP A 234 1.29 13.11 10.25
CA TRP A 234 2.58 12.45 10.41
C TRP A 234 2.91 12.13 11.89
N GLY A 235 3.36 10.90 12.14
CA GLY A 235 3.78 10.42 13.46
C GLY A 235 2.94 9.24 13.96
N PHE A 236 3.52 8.43 14.84
CA PHE A 236 2.83 7.30 15.45
C PHE A 236 1.75 7.78 16.43
N GLY A 237 0.55 7.22 16.36
CA GLY A 237 -0.58 7.59 17.20
C GLY A 237 -1.43 8.75 16.69
N ASN A 238 -1.12 9.26 15.49
CA ASN A 238 -1.80 10.38 14.84
C ASN A 238 -2.77 9.94 13.73
N HIS A 239 -3.06 8.64 13.64
CA HIS A 239 -4.03 8.03 12.72
C HIS A 239 -5.18 7.36 13.49
N GLU A 240 -5.47 7.87 14.68
CA GLU A 240 -6.29 7.27 15.71
C GLU A 240 -7.76 7.69 15.67
N ARG A 241 -8.05 8.84 15.05
CA ARG A 241 -9.38 9.45 15.04
C ARG A 241 -10.14 9.06 13.78
N VAL A 242 -11.39 8.62 13.97
CA VAL A 242 -12.34 8.28 12.91
C VAL A 242 -13.48 9.31 12.89
N GLU A 243 -13.88 9.72 11.70
CA GLU A 243 -15.02 10.57 11.47
C GLU A 243 -15.93 10.03 10.37
N ILE A 244 -17.23 10.30 10.52
CA ILE A 244 -18.21 10.14 9.43
C ILE A 244 -18.55 11.52 8.91
N TRP A 245 -18.33 11.76 7.62
CA TRP A 245 -18.74 13.01 6.97
C TRP A 245 -19.91 12.74 6.05
N LYS A 246 -20.89 13.64 6.01
CA LYS A 246 -22.01 13.62 5.08
C LYS A 246 -21.89 14.81 4.13
N LEU A 247 -21.85 14.50 2.84
CA LEU A 247 -21.54 15.46 1.77
C LEU A 247 -22.80 15.82 0.98
N ALA A 248 -23.05 17.12 0.83
CA ALA A 248 -24.13 17.67 0.02
C ALA A 248 -23.59 18.78 -0.89
N GLY A 249 -22.95 18.38 -1.99
CA GLY A 249 -22.18 19.30 -2.82
C GLY A 249 -21.01 19.88 -2.04
N ALA A 250 -20.91 21.22 -1.99
CA ALA A 250 -19.87 21.91 -1.23
C ALA A 250 -20.08 21.87 0.29
N ARG A 251 -21.27 21.48 0.77
CA ARG A 251 -21.58 21.44 2.21
C ARG A 251 -21.16 20.11 2.82
N THR A 252 -20.57 20.20 4.00
CA THR A 252 -20.12 19.06 4.80
C THR A 252 -20.76 19.10 6.18
N GLU A 253 -21.45 18.03 6.55
CA GLU A 253 -21.86 17.77 7.93
C GLU A 253 -20.91 16.70 8.51
N ARG A 254 -20.42 16.91 9.75
CA ARG A 254 -19.54 15.97 10.45
C ARG A 254 -20.27 15.48 11.69
N PRO A 255 -21.21 14.53 11.59
CA PRO A 255 -22.06 14.14 12.72
C PRO A 255 -21.32 13.56 13.93
N VAL A 256 -20.18 12.89 13.72
CA VAL A 256 -19.49 12.15 14.79
C VAL A 256 -17.98 12.10 14.56
N SER A 257 -17.23 12.14 15.66
CA SER A 257 -15.78 11.92 15.74
C SER A 257 -15.47 11.11 16.99
N PHE A 258 -14.54 10.16 16.91
CA PHE A 258 -14.16 9.31 18.04
C PHE A 258 -12.81 8.63 17.81
N VAL A 259 -12.23 8.10 18.89
CA VAL A 259 -11.01 7.29 18.85
C VAL A 259 -11.40 5.83 19.12
N PRO A 260 -11.37 4.94 18.11
CA PRO A 260 -11.82 3.56 18.27
C PRO A 260 -10.98 2.72 19.23
N TYR A 261 -9.72 3.12 19.49
CA TYR A 261 -8.74 2.39 20.31
C TYR A 261 -8.14 3.33 21.36
N ASP A 262 -9.02 3.98 22.12
CA ASP A 262 -8.68 4.98 23.13
C ASP A 262 -7.85 4.45 24.32
N GLY A 263 -7.94 3.13 24.60
CA GLY A 263 -7.11 2.44 25.58
C GLY A 263 -5.68 2.13 25.13
N GLU A 264 -5.32 2.38 23.87
CA GLU A 264 -3.98 2.12 23.32
C GLU A 264 -3.17 3.42 23.13
N GLU A 265 -1.84 3.28 23.03
CA GLU A 265 -0.89 4.39 22.89
C GLU A 265 0.05 4.22 21.69
N GLY A 266 0.59 5.34 21.20
CA GLY A 266 1.54 5.37 20.08
C GLY A 266 0.98 4.70 18.83
N GLY A 267 1.78 3.93 18.09
CA GLY A 267 1.34 3.31 16.84
C GLY A 267 0.27 2.22 16.99
N LYS A 268 -0.07 1.79 18.20
CA LYS A 268 -1.04 0.71 18.42
C LYS A 268 -2.49 1.15 18.21
N ARG A 269 -2.79 2.44 18.42
CA ARG A 269 -4.12 3.03 18.19
C ARG A 269 -4.34 3.52 16.75
N ASP A 270 -3.32 3.45 15.89
CA ASP A 270 -3.41 3.93 14.51
C ASP A 270 -4.34 3.02 13.69
N VAL A 271 -5.41 3.61 13.18
CA VAL A 271 -6.41 2.93 12.35
C VAL A 271 -5.84 2.70 10.95
N THR A 272 -5.36 1.49 10.72
CA THR A 272 -4.71 1.08 9.47
C THR A 272 -5.70 0.71 8.36
N TRP A 273 -6.92 0.32 8.73
CA TRP A 273 -7.99 -0.04 7.80
C TRP A 273 -9.35 0.29 8.39
N ALA A 274 -10.26 0.78 7.54
CA ALA A 274 -11.65 1.00 7.91
C ALA A 274 -12.54 0.88 6.67
N LYS A 275 -13.78 0.37 6.82
CA LYS A 275 -14.70 0.16 5.69
C LYS A 275 -16.16 0.10 6.13
N PHE A 276 -17.10 0.58 5.32
CA PHE A 276 -18.52 0.33 5.52
C PHE A 276 -18.85 -1.15 5.26
N LEU A 277 -19.82 -1.68 6.00
CA LEU A 277 -20.27 -3.08 5.97
C LEU A 277 -21.77 -3.17 5.68
N GLY A 278 -22.23 -2.37 4.71
CA GLY A 278 -23.65 -2.19 4.41
C GLY A 278 -24.16 -0.81 4.85
N ASP A 279 -25.46 -0.73 5.18
CA ASP A 279 -26.16 0.53 5.43
C ASP A 279 -26.11 1.01 6.90
N ASP A 280 -25.82 0.09 7.82
CA ASP A 280 -25.96 0.29 9.26
C ASP A 280 -24.70 -0.04 10.05
N ARG A 281 -23.63 -0.50 9.38
CA ARG A 281 -22.38 -0.94 10.02
C ARG A 281 -21.14 -0.47 9.27
N PHE A 282 -20.04 -0.40 10.01
CA PHE A 282 -18.69 -0.25 9.47
C PHE A 282 -17.69 -1.00 10.36
N ALA A 283 -16.45 -1.14 9.92
CA ALA A 283 -15.39 -1.74 10.71
C ALA A 283 -14.11 -0.91 10.69
N THR A 284 -13.29 -1.09 11.73
CA THR A 284 -11.96 -0.49 11.90
C THR A 284 -10.96 -1.56 12.29
N LEU A 285 -9.68 -1.35 12.00
CA LEU A 285 -8.57 -2.22 12.41
C LEU A 285 -7.35 -1.40 12.84
N ALA A 286 -6.84 -1.67 14.05
CA ALA A 286 -5.57 -1.15 14.55
C ALA A 286 -4.80 -2.25 15.28
N SER A 287 -3.51 -2.41 15.00
CA SER A 287 -2.60 -3.36 15.68
C SER A 287 -3.14 -4.79 15.89
N GLY A 288 -3.92 -5.31 14.93
CA GLY A 288 -4.52 -6.65 15.04
C GLY A 288 -5.84 -6.71 15.82
N GLN A 289 -6.34 -5.59 16.36
CA GLN A 289 -7.68 -5.48 16.91
C GLN A 289 -8.63 -4.99 15.82
N LEU A 290 -9.60 -5.81 15.45
CA LEU A 290 -10.67 -5.45 14.53
C LEU A 290 -11.97 -5.23 15.30
N VAL A 291 -12.67 -4.15 14.97
CA VAL A 291 -13.95 -3.81 15.61
C VAL A 291 -15.00 -3.55 14.55
N VAL A 292 -16.18 -4.13 14.72
CA VAL A 292 -17.38 -3.84 13.92
C VAL A 292 -18.26 -2.91 14.73
N TRP A 293 -18.77 -1.87 14.10
CA TRP A 293 -19.53 -0.78 14.71
C TRP A 293 -20.91 -0.71 14.07
N ARG A 294 -21.93 -0.36 14.85
CA ARG A 294 -23.16 0.23 14.36
C ARG A 294 -22.86 1.64 13.89
N LEU A 295 -23.54 2.12 12.85
CA LEU A 295 -23.34 3.45 12.27
C LEU A 295 -24.18 4.55 12.95
N ASP A 296 -25.39 4.22 13.42
CA ASP A 296 -26.28 5.19 14.07
C ASP A 296 -27.13 4.54 15.19
N PRO A 297 -26.91 4.89 16.48
CA PRO A 297 -25.74 5.61 16.97
C PRO A 297 -24.45 4.78 16.75
N VAL A 298 -23.30 5.47 16.75
CA VAL A 298 -22.01 4.79 16.65
C VAL A 298 -21.68 4.06 17.95
N GLU A 299 -21.71 2.74 17.90
CA GLU A 299 -21.50 1.84 19.04
C GLU A 299 -20.76 0.57 18.57
N PRO A 300 -19.81 0.03 19.35
CA PRO A 300 -19.15 -1.22 18.98
C PRO A 300 -20.14 -2.40 19.11
N LEU A 301 -20.13 -3.29 18.11
CA LEU A 301 -20.98 -4.48 18.05
C LEU A 301 -20.22 -5.77 18.30
N LEU A 302 -19.02 -5.92 17.72
CA LEU A 302 -18.20 -7.13 17.79
C LEU A 302 -16.72 -6.77 17.75
N ARG A 303 -15.87 -7.60 18.36
CA ARG A 303 -14.41 -7.47 18.35
C ARG A 303 -13.72 -8.77 17.99
N PHE A 304 -12.58 -8.67 17.29
CA PHE A 304 -11.76 -9.81 16.88
C PHE A 304 -10.28 -9.48 17.07
N GLY A 305 -9.51 -10.45 17.57
CA GLY A 305 -8.05 -10.45 17.45
C GLY A 305 -7.64 -11.12 16.14
N ILE A 306 -6.77 -10.47 15.37
CA ILE A 306 -6.18 -11.00 14.14
C ILE A 306 -4.64 -10.92 14.21
N ASP A 307 -3.97 -11.79 13.45
CA ASP A 307 -2.51 -11.85 13.49
C ASP A 307 -1.86 -10.84 12.54
N GLY A 308 -1.00 -9.98 13.11
CA GLY A 308 -0.04 -9.15 12.38
C GLY A 308 -0.65 -8.18 11.35
N PHE A 309 0.15 -7.83 10.34
CA PHE A 309 -0.25 -6.92 9.27
C PHE A 309 -1.25 -7.59 8.33
N CYS A 310 -2.53 -7.21 8.39
CA CYS A 310 -3.58 -7.73 7.51
C CYS A 310 -4.39 -6.60 6.87
N THR A 311 -4.73 -6.74 5.59
CA THR A 311 -5.79 -5.93 4.96
C THR A 311 -7.01 -6.83 4.74
N PRO A 312 -8.04 -6.73 5.60
CA PRO A 312 -9.23 -7.57 5.50
C PRO A 312 -9.99 -7.36 4.18
N ALA A 313 -10.77 -8.35 3.78
CA ALA A 313 -11.76 -8.22 2.71
C ALA A 313 -13.16 -8.51 3.20
N VAL A 314 -14.14 -7.80 2.65
CA VAL A 314 -15.56 -7.94 2.96
C VAL A 314 -16.23 -8.61 1.76
N SER A 315 -17.14 -9.56 2.01
CA SER A 315 -17.94 -10.18 0.96
C SER A 315 -18.87 -9.16 0.28
N PRO A 316 -19.32 -9.41 -0.96
CA PRO A 316 -20.16 -8.46 -1.70
C PRO A 316 -21.45 -8.04 -0.99
N ASP A 317 -22.03 -8.92 -0.17
CA ASP A 317 -23.24 -8.67 0.63
C ASP A 317 -22.97 -8.06 2.02
N GLY A 318 -21.69 -7.83 2.37
CA GLY A 318 -21.31 -7.29 3.68
C GLY A 318 -21.41 -8.29 4.84
N ARG A 319 -21.75 -9.57 4.58
CA ARG A 319 -21.96 -10.58 5.62
C ARG A 319 -20.68 -11.19 6.16
N TYR A 320 -19.69 -11.44 5.31
CA TYR A 320 -18.45 -12.11 5.72
C TYR A 320 -17.25 -11.19 5.66
N LEU A 321 -16.33 -11.42 6.59
CA LEU A 321 -15.01 -10.82 6.59
C LEU A 321 -13.94 -11.91 6.48
N ALA A 322 -13.00 -11.74 5.55
CA ALA A 322 -11.81 -12.55 5.43
C ALA A 322 -10.64 -11.86 6.12
N VAL A 323 -10.00 -12.56 7.06
CA VAL A 323 -8.83 -12.09 7.82
C VAL A 323 -7.75 -13.16 7.88
N ALA A 324 -6.50 -12.74 8.01
CA ALA A 324 -5.40 -13.67 8.24
C ALA A 324 -5.34 -14.06 9.72
N THR A 325 -5.13 -15.35 9.95
CA THR A 325 -4.49 -15.86 11.17
C THR A 325 -3.01 -16.10 10.88
N ASN A 326 -2.26 -16.61 11.84
CA ASN A 326 -0.83 -16.91 11.69
C ASN A 326 -0.57 -17.97 10.59
N LYS A 327 -1.50 -18.91 10.39
CA LYS A 327 -1.33 -20.05 9.47
C LYS A 327 -2.44 -20.23 8.45
N ASP A 328 -3.63 -19.74 8.73
CA ASP A 328 -4.84 -19.94 7.93
C ASP A 328 -5.55 -18.63 7.64
N VAL A 329 -6.54 -18.66 6.75
CA VAL A 329 -7.46 -17.55 6.52
C VAL A 329 -8.77 -17.84 7.23
N ALA A 330 -9.18 -16.97 8.14
CA ALA A 330 -10.48 -17.08 8.80
C ALA A 330 -11.56 -16.33 8.01
N LEU A 331 -12.70 -16.99 7.82
CA LEU A 331 -13.95 -16.32 7.43
C LEU A 331 -14.80 -16.11 8.68
N VAL A 332 -15.22 -14.87 8.88
CA VAL A 332 -16.08 -14.46 10.01
C VAL A 332 -17.45 -14.08 9.45
N ASP A 333 -18.51 -14.72 9.94
CA ASP A 333 -19.88 -14.28 9.67
C ASP A 333 -20.22 -13.14 10.63
N LEU A 334 -20.35 -11.93 10.08
CA LEU A 334 -20.59 -10.69 10.82
C LEU A 334 -22.04 -10.57 11.32
N ASN A 335 -22.97 -11.36 10.78
CA ASN A 335 -24.35 -11.39 11.25
C ASN A 335 -24.50 -12.35 12.42
N ALA A 336 -23.87 -13.52 12.35
CA ALA A 336 -23.86 -14.50 13.42
C ALA A 336 -22.86 -14.14 14.54
N GLY A 337 -21.83 -13.35 14.23
CA GLY A 337 -20.78 -12.99 15.18
C GLY A 337 -19.86 -14.16 15.51
N GLU A 338 -19.54 -15.00 14.53
CA GLU A 338 -18.74 -16.22 14.72
C GLU A 338 -17.80 -16.51 13.54
N CYS A 339 -16.79 -17.36 13.76
CA CYS A 339 -15.93 -17.86 12.69
C CYS A 339 -16.64 -18.97 11.92
N ALA A 340 -16.99 -18.71 10.66
CA ALA A 340 -17.65 -19.65 9.76
C ALA A 340 -16.73 -20.77 9.26
N GLY A 341 -15.41 -20.58 9.34
CA GLY A 341 -14.43 -21.60 8.96
C GLY A 341 -13.02 -21.06 8.72
N LEU A 342 -12.07 -21.99 8.58
CA LEU A 342 -10.68 -21.71 8.24
C LEU A 342 -10.32 -22.29 6.87
N LEU A 343 -9.81 -21.45 5.98
CA LEU A 343 -9.23 -21.86 4.71
C LEU A 343 -7.72 -22.08 4.88
N LYS A 344 -7.26 -23.27 4.50
CA LYS A 344 -5.85 -23.67 4.63
C LYS A 344 -5.04 -23.15 3.45
N ILE A 345 -3.83 -22.67 3.73
CA ILE A 345 -2.78 -22.50 2.71
C ILE A 345 -1.89 -23.76 2.66
N PRO A 346 -1.39 -24.16 1.47
CA PRO A 346 -0.49 -25.32 1.35
C PRO A 346 0.84 -25.20 2.11
N ASP A 347 1.47 -26.37 2.31
CA ASP A 347 2.88 -26.53 2.69
C ASP A 347 3.32 -25.84 4.00
N ASP A 348 2.43 -25.74 4.99
CA ASP A 348 2.66 -25.01 6.25
C ASP A 348 3.22 -23.59 6.03
N GLY A 349 2.87 -22.97 4.91
CA GLY A 349 3.36 -21.66 4.51
C GLY A 349 3.02 -20.58 5.55
N ARG A 350 3.81 -19.51 5.57
CA ARG A 350 3.50 -18.32 6.36
C ARG A 350 2.71 -17.35 5.49
N ILE A 351 1.59 -16.85 6.01
CA ILE A 351 0.89 -15.72 5.40
C ILE A 351 1.71 -14.46 5.67
N ALA A 352 2.23 -13.82 4.62
CA ALA A 352 3.11 -12.66 4.72
C ALA A 352 2.56 -11.49 3.90
N HIS A 353 2.32 -10.36 4.59
CA HIS A 353 1.64 -9.17 4.05
C HIS A 353 0.34 -9.48 3.27
N PRO A 354 -0.63 -10.18 3.89
CA PRO A 354 -1.86 -10.61 3.22
C PRO A 354 -2.67 -9.45 2.65
N ARG A 355 -3.13 -9.64 1.41
CA ARG A 355 -4.15 -8.83 0.76
C ARG A 355 -5.25 -9.74 0.26
N PHE A 356 -6.45 -9.55 0.79
CA PHE A 356 -7.62 -10.33 0.44
C PHE A 356 -8.53 -9.57 -0.53
N ALA A 357 -9.27 -10.31 -1.36
CA ALA A 357 -10.42 -9.78 -2.08
C ALA A 357 -11.38 -10.92 -2.45
N PHE A 358 -12.68 -10.67 -2.41
CA PHE A 358 -13.70 -11.61 -2.90
C PHE A 358 -13.93 -11.42 -4.40
N SER A 359 -14.30 -12.50 -5.10
CA SER A 359 -14.85 -12.38 -6.45
C SER A 359 -16.14 -11.55 -6.45
N PRO A 360 -16.53 -10.93 -7.58
CA PRO A 360 -17.74 -10.10 -7.64
C PRO A 360 -19.03 -10.81 -7.19
N ASP A 361 -19.14 -12.12 -7.43
CA ASP A 361 -20.27 -12.94 -7.00
C ASP A 361 -20.10 -13.56 -5.60
N GLY A 362 -18.95 -13.33 -4.95
CA GLY A 362 -18.60 -13.89 -3.65
C GLY A 362 -18.31 -15.38 -3.66
N SER A 363 -18.30 -16.06 -4.81
CA SER A 363 -18.04 -17.51 -4.89
C SER A 363 -16.59 -17.90 -4.60
N LYS A 364 -15.64 -16.96 -4.77
CA LYS A 364 -14.21 -17.18 -4.55
C LYS A 364 -13.60 -16.12 -3.63
N LEU A 365 -12.56 -16.52 -2.91
CA LEU A 365 -11.66 -15.62 -2.19
C LEU A 365 -10.28 -15.69 -2.81
N GLY A 366 -9.63 -14.54 -2.99
CA GLY A 366 -8.23 -14.45 -3.36
C GLY A 366 -7.39 -13.94 -2.19
N LEU A 367 -6.20 -14.51 -2.02
CA LEU A 367 -5.16 -14.05 -1.11
C LEU A 367 -3.88 -13.83 -1.91
N LEU A 368 -3.34 -12.62 -1.84
CA LEU A 368 -1.98 -12.33 -2.25
C LEU A 368 -1.07 -12.33 -1.01
N SER A 369 -0.05 -13.18 -1.02
CA SER A 369 0.94 -13.33 0.05
C SER A 369 2.33 -13.43 -0.57
N TRP A 370 3.13 -12.36 -0.43
CA TRP A 370 4.41 -12.20 -1.12
C TRP A 370 4.32 -12.49 -2.64
N ASP A 371 4.98 -13.58 -3.09
CA ASP A 371 5.12 -13.96 -4.49
C ASP A 371 3.96 -14.82 -5.00
N TRP A 372 3.00 -15.16 -4.13
CA TRP A 372 1.97 -16.14 -4.40
C TRP A 372 0.57 -15.55 -4.32
N LEU A 373 -0.23 -15.94 -5.31
CA LEU A 373 -1.67 -15.76 -5.32
C LEU A 373 -2.33 -17.11 -5.02
N TYR A 374 -3.14 -17.16 -3.98
CA TYR A 374 -4.00 -18.29 -3.64
C TYR A 374 -5.45 -17.93 -3.92
N THR A 375 -6.23 -18.86 -4.43
CA THR A 375 -7.69 -18.69 -4.52
C THR A 375 -8.40 -19.91 -3.97
N TRP A 376 -9.54 -19.70 -3.32
CA TRP A 376 -10.43 -20.76 -2.85
C TRP A 376 -11.80 -20.64 -3.49
N ASP A 377 -12.40 -21.79 -3.78
CA ASP A 377 -13.84 -21.92 -3.97
C ASP A 377 -14.51 -21.96 -2.60
N LEU A 378 -15.33 -20.95 -2.31
CA LEU A 378 -15.85 -20.74 -0.96
C LEU A 378 -17.06 -21.61 -0.63
N LYS A 379 -17.82 -22.06 -1.62
CA LYS A 379 -18.93 -22.99 -1.37
C LYS A 379 -18.43 -24.30 -0.74
N PRO A 380 -17.42 -25.00 -1.28
CA PRO A 380 -16.81 -26.15 -0.61
C PRO A 380 -15.69 -25.79 0.38
N GLY A 381 -15.22 -24.53 0.41
CA GLY A 381 -14.11 -24.10 1.26
C GLY A 381 -12.75 -24.67 0.84
N GLN A 382 -12.55 -24.93 -0.45
CA GLN A 382 -11.39 -25.66 -0.98
C GLN A 382 -10.48 -24.77 -1.81
N LEU A 383 -9.17 -25.02 -1.72
CA LEU A 383 -8.18 -24.33 -2.54
C LEU A 383 -8.41 -24.67 -4.02
N ASP A 384 -8.58 -23.63 -4.84
CA ASP A 384 -8.79 -23.72 -6.28
C ASP A 384 -7.48 -23.48 -7.05
N ARG A 385 -6.74 -22.41 -6.71
CA ARG A 385 -5.49 -22.06 -7.40
C ARG A 385 -4.37 -21.65 -6.44
N GLN A 386 -3.14 -21.91 -6.90
CA GLN A 386 -1.89 -21.42 -6.33
C GLN A 386 -0.99 -21.00 -7.49
N ILE A 387 -0.83 -19.69 -7.68
CA ILE A 387 -0.17 -19.10 -8.85
C ILE A 387 1.02 -18.29 -8.38
N PHE A 388 2.20 -18.56 -8.95
CA PHE A 388 3.37 -17.74 -8.74
C PHE A 388 3.25 -16.44 -9.54
N VAL A 389 3.15 -15.33 -8.83
CA VAL A 389 3.10 -13.99 -9.42
C VAL A 389 4.43 -13.26 -9.25
N GLY A 390 5.32 -13.71 -8.36
CA GLY A 390 6.61 -13.07 -8.09
C GLY A 390 6.44 -11.67 -7.49
N SER A 391 7.44 -10.80 -7.66
CA SER A 391 7.44 -9.45 -7.08
C SER A 391 6.29 -8.55 -7.55
N ASP A 392 5.57 -8.95 -8.60
CA ASP A 392 4.35 -8.29 -9.06
C ASP A 392 3.31 -8.13 -7.92
N GLY A 393 3.33 -9.02 -6.92
CA GLY A 393 2.38 -9.04 -5.81
C GLY A 393 2.68 -8.12 -4.63
N MET A 394 3.88 -7.57 -4.52
CA MET A 394 4.30 -6.94 -3.27
C MET A 394 3.60 -5.60 -3.02
N ASN A 395 2.98 -5.44 -1.84
CA ASN A 395 2.37 -4.20 -1.36
C ASN A 395 1.35 -3.55 -2.31
N ALA A 396 0.58 -4.35 -3.06
CA ALA A 396 -0.48 -3.89 -3.95
C ALA A 396 -1.83 -4.50 -3.57
N PRO A 397 -2.96 -3.80 -3.79
CA PRO A 397 -4.28 -4.40 -3.63
C PRO A 397 -4.49 -5.52 -4.65
N LEU A 398 -5.23 -6.55 -4.23
CA LEU A 398 -5.76 -7.57 -5.12
C LEU A 398 -7.12 -7.10 -5.64
N VAL A 399 -7.32 -7.06 -6.95
CA VAL A 399 -8.56 -6.53 -7.54
C VAL A 399 -9.15 -7.57 -8.49
N TRP A 400 -10.29 -8.16 -8.12
CA TRP A 400 -11.03 -9.01 -9.05
C TRP A 400 -11.67 -8.17 -10.16
N THR A 401 -11.44 -8.55 -11.41
CA THR A 401 -12.02 -7.86 -12.57
C THR A 401 -13.20 -8.64 -13.17
N SER A 402 -13.27 -9.93 -12.88
CA SER A 402 -14.37 -10.86 -13.16
C SER A 402 -14.24 -12.06 -12.21
N ASN A 403 -15.11 -13.06 -12.26
CA ASN A 403 -14.97 -14.28 -11.46
C ASN A 403 -13.77 -15.17 -11.85
N ASP A 404 -13.16 -14.90 -13.02
CA ASP A 404 -12.07 -15.71 -13.57
C ASP A 404 -10.74 -14.96 -13.63
N HIS A 405 -10.72 -13.67 -13.25
CA HIS A 405 -9.56 -12.81 -13.46
C HIS A 405 -9.32 -11.85 -12.30
N VAL A 406 -8.05 -11.68 -11.98
CA VAL A 406 -7.58 -10.76 -10.94
C VAL A 406 -6.43 -9.89 -11.45
N LEU A 407 -6.44 -8.62 -11.06
CA LEU A 407 -5.31 -7.72 -11.20
C LEU A 407 -4.44 -7.81 -9.94
N VAL A 408 -3.16 -8.08 -10.18
CA VAL A 408 -2.08 -8.08 -9.19
C VAL A 408 -1.12 -6.93 -9.51
N GLY A 409 -0.52 -6.32 -8.50
CA GLY A 409 0.45 -5.23 -8.72
C GLY A 409 -0.13 -3.99 -9.37
N MET A 410 -1.46 -3.82 -9.32
CA MET A 410 -2.25 -2.74 -9.95
C MET A 410 -2.34 -2.76 -11.50
N GLN A 411 -1.61 -3.65 -12.18
CA GLN A 411 -1.54 -3.64 -13.65
C GLN A 411 -1.52 -5.03 -14.29
N ASN A 412 -1.19 -6.08 -13.55
CA ASN A 412 -0.93 -7.40 -14.10
C ASN A 412 -2.17 -8.29 -13.97
N LEU A 413 -2.84 -8.56 -15.09
CA LEU A 413 -4.03 -9.42 -15.14
C LEU A 413 -3.61 -10.89 -15.15
N ILE A 414 -4.14 -11.65 -14.19
CA ILE A 414 -3.99 -13.09 -14.07
C ILE A 414 -5.31 -13.74 -14.49
N ASP A 415 -5.22 -14.72 -15.39
CA ASP A 415 -6.29 -15.65 -15.73
C ASP A 415 -6.19 -16.85 -14.78
N LEU A 416 -7.21 -17.00 -13.93
CA LEU A 416 -7.27 -18.04 -12.91
C LEU A 416 -7.57 -19.42 -13.51
N PRO A 417 -8.56 -19.60 -14.42
CA PRO A 417 -8.85 -20.92 -14.99
C PRO A 417 -7.62 -21.60 -15.59
N ASN A 418 -6.74 -20.83 -16.24
CA ASN A 418 -5.60 -21.33 -16.99
C ASN A 418 -4.24 -21.16 -16.28
N ASN A 419 -4.20 -20.64 -15.05
CA ASN A 419 -2.96 -20.35 -14.31
C ASN A 419 -1.97 -19.47 -15.11
N LEU A 420 -2.49 -18.42 -15.75
CA LEU A 420 -1.78 -17.67 -16.78
C LEU A 420 -1.61 -16.19 -16.40
N LYS A 421 -0.37 -15.70 -16.47
CA LYS A 421 -0.09 -14.26 -16.54
C LYS A 421 -0.56 -13.73 -17.90
N LEU A 422 -1.76 -13.15 -17.95
CA LEU A 422 -2.47 -12.92 -19.20
C LEU A 422 -2.04 -11.60 -19.87
N TRP A 423 -2.25 -10.47 -19.22
CA TRP A 423 -2.12 -9.16 -19.85
C TRP A 423 -1.68 -8.07 -18.88
N GLN A 424 -1.10 -6.98 -19.38
CA GLN A 424 -0.74 -5.82 -18.56
C GLN A 424 -1.57 -4.59 -18.92
N TYR A 425 -2.23 -3.96 -17.94
CA TYR A 425 -2.95 -2.70 -18.09
C TYR A 425 -2.10 -1.56 -17.55
N THR A 426 -1.34 -0.92 -18.43
CA THR A 426 -0.27 0.00 -18.03
C THR A 426 -0.79 1.39 -17.73
N SER A 427 -0.12 2.05 -16.79
CA SER A 427 -0.43 3.43 -16.41
C SER A 427 0.26 4.44 -17.34
N PRO A 428 -0.25 5.68 -17.45
CA PRO A 428 0.48 6.77 -18.08
C PRO A 428 1.87 6.97 -17.46
N PRO A 429 2.88 7.43 -18.23
CA PRO A 429 4.22 7.67 -17.69
C PRO A 429 4.21 8.59 -16.46
N GLY A 430 4.92 8.19 -15.41
CA GLY A 430 5.01 8.95 -14.16
C GLY A 430 3.81 8.83 -13.23
N LEU A 431 2.82 8.00 -13.57
CA LEU A 431 1.65 7.74 -12.74
C LEU A 431 1.56 6.24 -12.41
N ARG A 432 1.18 5.93 -11.18
CA ARG A 432 0.80 4.57 -10.77
C ARG A 432 -0.69 4.57 -10.46
N LEU A 433 -1.49 3.99 -11.35
CA LEU A 433 -2.94 3.91 -11.17
C LEU A 433 -3.30 2.96 -10.03
N GLN A 434 -4.35 3.29 -9.29
CA GLN A 434 -4.94 2.43 -8.26
C GLN A 434 -6.31 1.94 -8.75
N PRO A 435 -6.39 0.75 -9.39
CA PRO A 435 -7.66 0.22 -9.86
C PRO A 435 -8.56 -0.17 -8.68
N LEU A 436 -9.87 0.00 -8.88
CA LEU A 436 -10.93 -0.42 -7.96
C LEU A 436 -11.85 -1.40 -8.69
N GLY A 437 -12.12 -2.56 -8.10
CA GLY A 437 -12.99 -3.59 -8.68
C GLY A 437 -14.39 -3.55 -8.05
N ALA A 438 -15.44 -3.66 -8.88
CA ALA A 438 -16.81 -3.80 -8.42
C ALA A 438 -17.70 -4.39 -9.53
N ASP A 439 -18.53 -5.38 -9.23
CA ASP A 439 -19.57 -5.91 -10.14
C ASP A 439 -19.06 -6.30 -11.55
N GLY A 440 -17.84 -6.83 -11.64
CA GLY A 440 -17.21 -7.21 -12.91
C GLY A 440 -16.71 -6.02 -13.75
N TRP A 441 -16.63 -4.84 -13.14
CA TRP A 441 -15.98 -3.64 -13.66
C TRP A 441 -14.69 -3.34 -12.92
N THR A 442 -13.75 -2.72 -13.63
CA THR A 442 -12.53 -2.13 -13.07
C THR A 442 -12.53 -0.64 -13.34
N VAL A 443 -12.43 0.15 -12.27
CA VAL A 443 -12.48 1.60 -12.27
C VAL A 443 -11.09 2.17 -12.00
N TYR A 444 -10.69 3.14 -12.81
CA TYR A 444 -9.38 3.80 -12.78
C TYR A 444 -9.57 5.29 -12.55
N PRO A 445 -9.34 5.78 -11.31
CA PRO A 445 -9.17 7.20 -11.04
C PRO A 445 -7.85 7.69 -11.64
N ILE A 446 -7.91 8.59 -12.61
CA ILE A 446 -6.75 9.21 -13.26
C ILE A 446 -6.74 10.68 -12.88
N PRO A 447 -5.86 11.11 -11.95
CA PRO A 447 -5.80 12.51 -11.54
C PRO A 447 -5.38 13.43 -12.70
N PRO A 448 -5.77 14.72 -12.66
CA PRO A 448 -5.30 15.70 -13.63
C PRO A 448 -3.78 15.86 -13.60
N MET A 449 -3.15 16.05 -14.76
CA MET A 449 -1.69 16.17 -14.89
C MET A 449 -1.31 17.33 -15.81
N HIS A 450 -0.50 18.29 -15.35
CA HIS A 450 0.13 19.37 -16.16
C HIS A 450 -0.69 19.85 -17.37
N GLY A 451 -1.86 20.45 -17.13
CA GLY A 451 -2.73 21.00 -18.19
C GLY A 451 -3.61 19.97 -18.91
N ARG A 452 -3.58 18.69 -18.51
CA ARG A 452 -4.49 17.64 -18.98
C ARG A 452 -5.56 17.37 -17.91
N PRO A 453 -6.85 17.34 -18.30
CA PRO A 453 -7.92 17.02 -17.36
C PRO A 453 -7.80 15.57 -16.87
N GLY A 454 -8.18 15.36 -15.61
CA GLY A 454 -8.30 14.02 -15.04
C GLY A 454 -9.64 13.37 -15.41
N ALA A 455 -9.75 12.06 -15.21
CA ALA A 455 -10.98 11.33 -15.43
C ALA A 455 -11.06 10.10 -14.52
N VAL A 456 -12.28 9.65 -14.22
CA VAL A 456 -12.51 8.29 -13.74
C VAL A 456 -13.00 7.46 -14.92
N VAL A 457 -12.24 6.44 -15.27
CA VAL A 457 -12.51 5.56 -16.41
C VAL A 457 -12.88 4.17 -15.89
N ALA A 458 -13.94 3.57 -16.42
CA ALA A 458 -14.33 2.21 -16.08
C ALA A 458 -14.25 1.30 -17.30
N ALA A 459 -13.81 0.06 -17.11
CA ALA A 459 -13.71 -0.96 -18.15
C ALA A 459 -14.00 -2.36 -17.60
N ARG A 460 -14.52 -3.25 -18.46
CA ARG A 460 -14.57 -4.68 -18.17
C ARG A 460 -13.27 -5.32 -18.63
N LEU A 461 -12.61 -6.03 -17.71
CA LEU A 461 -11.33 -6.67 -17.99
C LEU A 461 -11.43 -8.19 -17.72
N PRO A 462 -10.89 -9.03 -18.61
CA PRO A 462 -10.27 -8.68 -19.90
C PRO A 462 -11.28 -8.14 -20.92
N HIS A 463 -10.83 -7.20 -21.76
CA HIS A 463 -11.63 -6.72 -22.89
C HIS A 463 -11.58 -7.70 -24.08
N THR A 464 -12.50 -7.57 -25.04
CA THR A 464 -12.72 -8.55 -26.12
C THR A 464 -11.45 -8.98 -26.86
N ALA A 465 -10.59 -8.02 -27.24
CA ALA A 465 -9.36 -8.33 -27.95
C ALA A 465 -8.39 -9.21 -27.12
N VAL A 466 -8.34 -9.04 -25.80
CA VAL A 466 -7.53 -9.87 -24.90
C VAL A 466 -8.11 -11.28 -24.80
N ASN A 467 -9.44 -11.43 -24.76
CA ASN A 467 -10.08 -12.75 -24.80
C ASN A 467 -9.76 -13.51 -26.10
N ASP A 468 -9.73 -12.82 -27.24
CA ASP A 468 -9.34 -13.43 -28.51
C ASP A 468 -7.87 -13.89 -28.51
N GLN A 469 -6.97 -13.10 -27.89
CA GLN A 469 -5.56 -13.48 -27.73
C GLN A 469 -5.38 -14.65 -26.76
N LEU A 470 -6.13 -14.67 -25.66
CA LEU A 470 -6.17 -15.80 -24.73
C LEU A 470 -6.57 -17.09 -25.47
N LYS A 471 -7.66 -17.05 -26.24
CA LYS A 471 -8.13 -18.21 -27.02
C LYS A 471 -7.07 -18.71 -28.01
N LYS A 472 -6.36 -17.80 -28.69
CA LYS A 472 -5.25 -18.16 -29.59
C LYS A 472 -4.07 -18.78 -28.83
N ALA A 473 -3.70 -18.21 -27.69
CA ALA A 473 -2.60 -18.68 -26.88
C ALA A 473 -2.87 -20.09 -26.32
N LEU A 474 -4.09 -20.36 -25.85
CA LEU A 474 -4.48 -21.68 -25.35
C LEU A 474 -4.49 -22.77 -26.43
N ALA A 475 -4.57 -22.40 -27.71
CA ALA A 475 -4.44 -23.33 -28.83
C ALA A 475 -2.98 -23.68 -29.16
N ASP A 476 -1.98 -22.94 -28.64
CA ASP A 476 -0.56 -23.28 -28.81
C ASP A 476 -0.17 -24.39 -27.81
N PRO A 477 0.20 -25.60 -28.28
CA PRO A 477 0.64 -26.68 -27.40
C PRO A 477 1.90 -26.33 -26.60
N ASN A 478 2.65 -25.31 -27.02
CA ASN A 478 3.89 -24.87 -26.42
C ASN A 478 3.77 -23.60 -25.57
N LEU A 479 2.55 -23.18 -25.22
CA LEU A 479 2.31 -22.00 -24.37
C LEU A 479 3.07 -22.09 -23.03
N PHE A 480 3.07 -23.28 -22.42
CA PHE A 480 3.70 -23.53 -21.13
C PHE A 480 5.08 -24.17 -21.30
N VAL A 481 6.07 -23.59 -20.63
CA VAL A 481 7.40 -24.20 -20.43
C VAL A 481 7.35 -25.22 -19.29
N LEU A 482 6.53 -24.95 -18.27
CA LEU A 482 6.31 -25.84 -17.13
C LEU A 482 4.80 -25.97 -16.88
N LYS A 483 4.34 -27.20 -16.70
CA LYS A 483 2.99 -27.58 -16.24
C LYS A 483 3.03 -29.02 -15.72
N PRO A 484 2.03 -29.49 -14.92
CA PRO A 484 1.91 -30.91 -14.59
C PRO A 484 2.00 -31.79 -15.85
N GLY A 485 2.82 -32.83 -15.79
CA GLY A 485 3.17 -33.72 -16.90
C GLY A 485 4.40 -33.32 -17.71
N ALA A 486 4.97 -32.12 -17.50
CA ALA A 486 6.22 -31.71 -18.14
C ALA A 486 7.40 -32.56 -17.64
N THR A 487 8.40 -32.77 -18.51
CA THR A 487 9.66 -33.41 -18.14
C THR A 487 10.72 -32.34 -17.90
N VAL A 488 11.40 -32.40 -16.75
CA VAL A 488 12.39 -31.41 -16.31
C VAL A 488 13.68 -32.11 -15.91
N LYS A 489 14.82 -31.54 -16.28
CA LYS A 489 16.14 -32.00 -15.83
C LYS A 489 16.54 -31.25 -14.56
N VAL A 490 17.11 -31.93 -13.57
CA VAL A 490 17.68 -31.25 -12.39
C VAL A 490 19.20 -31.19 -12.54
N GLU A 491 19.77 -29.99 -12.56
CA GLU A 491 21.21 -29.77 -12.67
C GLU A 491 21.74 -29.05 -11.44
N ALA A 492 22.69 -29.66 -10.72
CA ALA A 492 23.29 -29.07 -9.51
C ALA A 492 24.82 -29.01 -9.57
N ASN A 493 25.40 -29.02 -10.78
CA ASN A 493 26.86 -28.99 -10.98
C ASN A 493 27.51 -27.70 -10.45
N GLY A 494 26.73 -26.62 -10.28
CA GLY A 494 27.16 -25.39 -9.64
C GLY A 494 27.29 -25.48 -8.12
N ILE A 495 27.10 -26.66 -7.51
CA ILE A 495 27.29 -26.91 -6.08
C ILE A 495 28.54 -27.77 -5.89
N ALA A 496 29.62 -27.21 -5.34
CA ALA A 496 30.91 -27.91 -5.21
C ALA A 496 30.88 -29.10 -4.23
N ASP A 497 30.20 -28.97 -3.09
CA ASP A 497 30.06 -30.03 -2.10
C ASP A 497 29.16 -31.17 -2.64
N GLN A 498 29.75 -32.35 -2.82
CA GLN A 498 29.06 -33.51 -3.38
C GLN A 498 27.92 -34.03 -2.50
N SER A 499 28.07 -34.01 -1.18
CA SER A 499 27.04 -34.47 -0.24
C SER A 499 25.83 -33.54 -0.27
N GLN A 500 26.08 -32.23 -0.27
CA GLN A 500 25.02 -31.23 -0.40
C GLN A 500 24.37 -31.28 -1.77
N ARG A 501 25.15 -31.47 -2.85
CA ARG A 501 24.63 -31.64 -4.20
C ARG A 501 23.61 -32.78 -4.29
N THR A 502 23.92 -33.95 -3.73
CA THR A 502 22.99 -35.10 -3.72
C THR A 502 21.69 -34.78 -2.98
N LYS A 503 21.77 -34.11 -1.82
CA LYS A 503 20.58 -33.70 -1.05
C LYS A 503 19.72 -32.69 -1.80
N VAL A 504 20.35 -31.68 -2.43
CA VAL A 504 19.64 -30.67 -3.22
C VAL A 504 18.94 -31.30 -4.42
N VAL A 505 19.62 -32.20 -5.16
CA VAL A 505 18.99 -32.91 -6.28
C VAL A 505 17.77 -33.71 -5.82
N ALA A 506 17.88 -34.48 -4.73
CA ALA A 506 16.76 -35.24 -4.19
C ALA A 506 15.57 -34.34 -3.80
N ALA A 507 15.83 -33.25 -3.06
CA ALA A 507 14.78 -32.32 -2.62
C ALA A 507 14.08 -31.62 -3.80
N LEU A 508 14.84 -31.23 -4.83
CA LEU A 508 14.26 -30.59 -6.02
C LEU A 508 13.48 -31.59 -6.88
N THR A 509 13.94 -32.83 -7.00
CA THR A 509 13.19 -33.91 -7.68
C THR A 509 11.86 -34.16 -7.00
N GLU A 510 11.83 -34.33 -5.68
CA GLU A 510 10.60 -34.55 -4.91
C GLU A 510 9.58 -33.41 -5.15
N LYS A 511 10.04 -32.15 -5.15
CA LYS A 511 9.18 -30.99 -5.41
C LYS A 511 8.63 -30.96 -6.84
N LEU A 512 9.45 -31.32 -7.83
CA LEU A 512 9.00 -31.41 -9.22
C LEU A 512 7.94 -32.51 -9.36
N GLU A 513 8.15 -33.68 -8.75
CA GLU A 513 7.21 -34.80 -8.75
C GLU A 513 5.90 -34.46 -8.02
N ALA A 514 5.97 -33.77 -6.87
CA ALA A 514 4.80 -33.26 -6.16
C ALA A 514 4.00 -32.24 -6.99
N ASN A 515 4.67 -31.48 -7.86
CA ASN A 515 4.03 -30.62 -8.86
C ASN A 515 3.57 -31.38 -10.12
N GLY A 516 3.65 -32.70 -10.14
CA GLY A 516 3.22 -33.56 -11.24
C GLY A 516 4.17 -33.60 -12.43
N CYS A 517 5.40 -33.09 -12.30
CA CYS A 517 6.42 -33.16 -13.34
C CYS A 517 7.18 -34.49 -13.29
N LYS A 518 7.84 -34.85 -14.39
CA LYS A 518 8.75 -36.00 -14.49
C LYS A 518 10.18 -35.51 -14.51
N VAL A 519 11.10 -36.21 -13.85
CA VAL A 519 12.53 -35.86 -13.90
C VAL A 519 13.28 -36.76 -14.88
N SER A 520 14.07 -36.15 -15.79
CA SER A 520 14.89 -36.88 -16.77
C SER A 520 16.06 -36.04 -17.26
N ASP A 521 17.23 -36.67 -17.42
CA ASP A 521 18.44 -36.03 -17.95
C ASP A 521 18.33 -35.60 -19.42
N ALA A 522 17.35 -36.13 -20.16
CA ALA A 522 17.10 -35.80 -21.57
C ALA A 522 16.11 -34.64 -21.76
N ALA A 523 15.62 -34.02 -20.67
CA ALA A 523 14.64 -32.94 -20.78
C ALA A 523 15.23 -31.67 -21.40
N ALA A 524 14.41 -30.97 -22.19
CA ALA A 524 14.77 -29.67 -22.77
C ALA A 524 14.69 -28.49 -21.77
N VAL A 525 13.95 -28.68 -20.67
CA VAL A 525 13.80 -27.71 -19.58
C VAL A 525 14.67 -28.17 -18.42
N ALA A 526 15.49 -27.28 -17.87
CA ALA A 526 16.41 -27.58 -16.78
C ALA A 526 16.13 -26.70 -15.56
N LEU A 527 16.02 -27.32 -14.38
CA LEU A 527 16.05 -26.67 -13.08
C LEU A 527 17.49 -26.71 -12.56
N VAL A 528 18.16 -25.56 -12.63
CA VAL A 528 19.59 -25.40 -12.36
C VAL A 528 19.81 -24.78 -10.99
N ALA A 529 20.45 -25.53 -10.09
CA ALA A 529 20.87 -25.08 -8.76
C ALA A 529 22.37 -24.77 -8.76
N SER A 530 22.74 -23.62 -8.21
CA SER A 530 24.15 -23.22 -8.07
C SER A 530 24.41 -22.41 -6.81
N ILE A 531 25.66 -22.43 -6.37
CA ILE A 531 26.19 -21.55 -5.34
C ILE A 531 27.21 -20.61 -5.98
N ALA A 532 27.08 -19.31 -5.72
CA ALA A 532 28.00 -18.30 -6.21
C ALA A 532 28.45 -17.36 -5.07
N PRO A 533 29.69 -16.84 -5.10
CA PRO A 533 30.07 -15.76 -4.20
C PRO A 533 29.21 -14.52 -4.46
N GLY A 534 28.73 -13.90 -3.39
CA GLY A 534 28.05 -12.61 -3.43
C GLY A 534 29.02 -11.45 -3.19
N LYS A 535 28.47 -10.29 -2.85
CA LYS A 535 29.29 -9.12 -2.47
C LYS A 535 29.67 -9.20 -1.00
N VAL A 536 30.74 -8.50 -0.62
CA VAL A 536 30.97 -8.22 0.80
C VAL A 536 29.94 -7.18 1.23
N GLU A 537 29.03 -7.59 2.10
CA GLU A 537 27.98 -6.74 2.66
C GLU A 537 28.51 -6.06 3.93
N LYS A 538 28.22 -4.78 4.09
CA LYS A 538 28.50 -4.05 5.33
C LYS A 538 27.31 -4.15 6.26
N LEU A 539 27.45 -4.92 7.33
CA LEU A 539 26.38 -5.15 8.29
C LEU A 539 26.49 -4.18 9.46
N ARG A 540 25.36 -3.57 9.79
CA ARG A 540 25.16 -2.81 11.03
C ARG A 540 23.89 -3.33 11.70
N PHE A 541 23.98 -3.64 12.98
CA PHE A 541 22.88 -4.16 13.77
C PHE A 541 22.27 -3.09 14.67
N PHE A 542 20.98 -3.22 14.96
CA PHE A 542 20.26 -2.26 15.80
C PHE A 542 20.92 -2.10 17.17
N GLY A 543 21.13 -0.85 17.60
CA GLY A 543 21.81 -0.52 18.87
C GLY A 543 23.34 -0.57 18.82
N SER A 544 23.95 -0.83 17.67
CA SER A 544 25.41 -0.75 17.48
C SER A 544 25.80 0.20 16.35
N PHE A 545 26.86 0.98 16.56
CA PHE A 545 27.48 1.81 15.53
C PHE A 545 28.59 1.09 14.76
N GLN A 546 29.03 -0.09 15.24
CA GLN A 546 30.07 -0.89 14.61
C GLN A 546 29.57 -1.49 13.30
N GLU A 547 30.41 -1.43 12.27
CA GLU A 547 30.19 -2.10 10.98
C GLU A 547 31.00 -3.39 10.92
N PHE A 548 30.43 -4.42 10.28
CA PHE A 548 31.08 -5.71 10.05
C PHE A 548 31.04 -6.04 8.56
N ASP A 549 32.20 -6.36 7.99
CA ASP A 549 32.28 -6.86 6.63
C ASP A 549 31.90 -8.34 6.61
N PHE A 550 30.87 -8.68 5.83
CA PHE A 550 30.36 -10.04 5.72
C PHE A 550 30.42 -10.55 4.28
N PRO A 551 31.27 -11.56 3.97
CA PRO A 551 31.32 -12.14 2.63
C PRO A 551 30.05 -12.96 2.37
N SER A 552 29.14 -12.40 1.58
CA SER A 552 27.90 -13.11 1.25
C SER A 552 28.14 -14.22 0.24
N THR A 553 27.27 -15.23 0.31
CA THR A 553 27.18 -16.34 -0.63
C THR A 553 25.74 -16.44 -1.10
N ILE A 554 25.55 -16.54 -2.40
CA ILE A 554 24.25 -16.60 -3.04
C ILE A 554 23.95 -18.03 -3.43
N SER A 555 22.86 -18.57 -2.90
CA SER A 555 22.24 -19.81 -3.37
C SER A 555 21.24 -19.43 -4.43
N LYS A 556 21.35 -20.00 -5.63
CA LYS A 556 20.57 -19.59 -6.80
C LYS A 556 19.88 -20.79 -7.42
N LEU A 557 18.60 -20.64 -7.76
CA LEU A 557 17.80 -21.64 -8.47
C LEU A 557 17.17 -21.00 -9.70
N GLN A 558 17.32 -21.62 -10.86
CA GLN A 558 16.83 -21.11 -12.13
C GLN A 558 16.11 -22.21 -12.90
N LEU A 559 14.98 -21.86 -13.52
CA LEU A 559 14.37 -22.71 -14.54
C LEU A 559 14.74 -22.17 -15.91
N GLN A 560 15.40 -23.00 -16.71
CA GLN A 560 15.94 -22.65 -18.01
C GLN A 560 15.26 -23.45 -19.12
N SER A 561 14.94 -22.80 -20.23
CA SER A 561 14.38 -23.41 -21.43
C SER A 561 15.02 -22.78 -22.66
N GLY A 562 15.56 -23.60 -23.56
CA GLY A 562 16.26 -23.11 -24.77
C GLY A 562 17.47 -22.22 -24.44
N GLY A 563 18.15 -22.47 -23.31
CA GLY A 563 19.29 -21.67 -22.84
C GLY A 563 18.94 -20.32 -22.20
N GLN A 564 17.65 -19.97 -22.09
CA GLN A 564 17.19 -18.76 -21.42
C GLN A 564 16.60 -19.08 -20.04
N THR A 565 16.83 -18.21 -19.06
CA THR A 565 16.20 -18.30 -17.74
C THR A 565 14.78 -17.73 -17.84
N VAL A 566 13.77 -18.55 -17.54
CA VAL A 566 12.35 -18.15 -17.55
C VAL A 566 11.78 -17.94 -16.15
N TRP A 567 12.47 -18.45 -15.12
CA TRP A 567 12.16 -18.23 -13.72
C TRP A 567 13.44 -18.34 -12.89
N GLU A 568 13.52 -17.57 -11.81
CA GLU A 568 14.69 -17.50 -10.95
C GLU A 568 14.28 -17.15 -9.51
N GLN A 569 14.98 -17.76 -8.56
CA GLN A 569 15.03 -17.31 -7.18
C GLN A 569 16.46 -17.36 -6.66
N SER A 570 16.75 -16.51 -5.68
CA SER A 570 18.05 -16.47 -5.02
C SER A 570 17.92 -16.11 -3.55
N TRP A 571 18.85 -16.64 -2.75
CA TRP A 571 18.92 -16.42 -1.31
C TRP A 571 20.35 -16.10 -0.92
N SER A 572 20.52 -15.06 -0.11
CA SER A 572 21.80 -14.77 0.53
C SER A 572 21.88 -15.47 1.89
N ASN A 573 23.10 -15.81 2.31
CA ASN A 573 23.37 -16.19 3.70
C ASN A 573 23.53 -14.98 4.64
N THR A 574 23.44 -13.75 4.13
CA THR A 574 23.52 -12.53 4.93
C THR A 574 22.42 -12.51 6.00
N PRO A 575 22.76 -12.49 7.30
CA PRO A 575 21.77 -12.50 8.36
C PRO A 575 21.10 -11.14 8.53
N PHE A 576 19.78 -11.14 8.69
CA PHE A 576 19.02 -9.93 9.07
C PHE A 576 18.99 -9.72 10.59
N VAL A 577 18.96 -10.82 11.35
CA VAL A 577 19.09 -10.85 12.81
C VAL A 577 20.18 -11.85 13.17
N VAL A 578 20.99 -11.51 14.17
CA VAL A 578 22.04 -12.37 14.71
C VAL A 578 21.80 -12.53 16.19
N ASP A 579 21.34 -13.72 16.59
CA ASP A 579 21.26 -14.06 18.01
C ASP A 579 22.66 -14.35 18.54
N ARG A 580 23.05 -13.66 19.61
CA ARG A 580 24.34 -13.87 20.28
C ARG A 580 24.15 -14.75 21.50
N LYS A 581 25.02 -15.74 21.66
CA LYS A 581 25.11 -16.49 22.92
C LYS A 581 25.79 -15.62 23.99
N PHE A 582 25.54 -15.96 25.26
CA PHE A 582 26.21 -15.32 26.39
C PHE A 582 27.73 -15.41 26.19
N GLU A 583 28.43 -14.28 26.33
CA GLU A 583 29.89 -14.10 26.10
C GLU A 583 30.39 -14.22 24.64
N GLU A 584 29.53 -14.47 23.65
CA GLU A 584 29.93 -14.56 22.23
C GLU A 584 30.16 -13.16 21.61
N SER A 585 31.28 -12.97 20.89
CA SER A 585 31.52 -11.74 20.12
C SER A 585 30.59 -11.67 18.89
N MET A 586 30.38 -10.48 18.33
CA MET A 586 29.55 -10.35 17.12
C MET A 586 30.20 -11.07 15.92
N GLU A 587 31.52 -11.02 15.80
CA GLU A 587 32.28 -11.72 14.76
C GLU A 587 32.11 -13.24 14.87
N GLN A 588 32.15 -13.79 16.08
CA GLN A 588 31.91 -15.22 16.32
C GLN A 588 30.47 -15.62 15.95
N ALA A 589 29.50 -14.77 16.32
CA ALA A 589 28.10 -15.02 15.97
C ALA A 589 27.89 -14.98 14.45
N LEU A 590 28.51 -14.02 13.75
CA LEU A 590 28.48 -13.91 12.29
C LEU A 590 29.16 -15.10 11.59
N GLU A 591 30.22 -15.66 12.18
CA GLU A 591 30.90 -16.86 11.63
C GLU A 591 29.92 -18.02 11.45
N ARG A 592 28.93 -18.17 12.35
CA ARG A 592 27.90 -19.22 12.27
C ARG A 592 26.96 -19.08 11.06
N HIS A 593 26.89 -17.89 10.47
CA HIS A 593 26.10 -17.62 9.28
C HIS A 593 26.91 -17.74 7.98
N LYS A 594 28.24 -17.98 8.05
CA LYS A 594 29.05 -18.18 6.86
C LYS A 594 28.72 -19.49 6.15
N GLY A 595 28.89 -19.46 4.84
CA GLY A 595 28.65 -20.59 3.96
C GLY A 595 27.30 -20.55 3.26
N PRO A 596 27.07 -21.44 2.29
CA PRO A 596 25.88 -21.38 1.45
C PRO A 596 24.61 -21.81 2.19
N ASN A 597 23.49 -21.17 1.88
CA ASN A 597 22.18 -21.55 2.40
C ASN A 597 21.57 -22.71 1.59
N TYR A 598 22.06 -23.93 1.81
CA TYR A 598 21.52 -25.12 1.14
C TYR A 598 20.06 -25.43 1.51
N GLY A 599 19.63 -25.04 2.72
CA GLY A 599 18.26 -25.25 3.18
C GLY A 599 17.21 -24.58 2.30
N ALA A 600 17.57 -23.47 1.65
CA ALA A 600 16.70 -22.76 0.71
C ALA A 600 16.16 -23.65 -0.41
N PHE A 601 16.96 -24.59 -0.94
CA PHE A 601 16.51 -25.51 -1.99
C PHE A 601 15.47 -26.53 -1.50
N SER A 602 15.46 -26.83 -0.21
CA SER A 602 14.47 -27.73 0.40
C SER A 602 13.20 -26.98 0.82
N SER A 603 13.30 -25.69 1.14
CA SER A 603 12.13 -24.86 1.50
C SER A 603 11.48 -24.16 0.30
N VAL A 604 12.11 -24.15 -0.87
CA VAL A 604 11.57 -23.47 -2.06
C VAL A 604 10.20 -24.03 -2.45
N GLN A 605 9.28 -23.14 -2.80
CA GLN A 605 8.05 -23.51 -3.50
C GLN A 605 8.27 -23.30 -5.00
N LEU A 606 8.15 -24.39 -5.78
CA LEU A 606 8.31 -24.31 -7.23
C LEU A 606 6.98 -23.93 -7.89
N PRO A 607 6.98 -23.06 -8.92
CA PRO A 607 5.78 -22.80 -9.70
C PRO A 607 5.27 -24.10 -10.35
N LYS A 608 3.96 -24.32 -10.34
CA LYS A 608 3.32 -25.44 -11.06
C LYS A 608 3.18 -25.15 -12.55
N TYR A 609 2.99 -23.88 -12.90
CA TYR A 609 2.82 -23.40 -14.26
C TYR A 609 3.79 -22.26 -14.54
N LEU A 610 4.47 -22.31 -15.69
CA LEU A 610 5.24 -21.20 -16.23
C LEU A 610 5.01 -21.10 -17.73
N THR A 611 4.68 -19.91 -18.19
CA THR A 611 4.50 -19.60 -19.60
C THR A 611 5.81 -19.28 -20.28
N ARG A 612 5.86 -19.53 -21.59
CA ARG A 612 6.96 -19.03 -22.41
C ARG A 612 6.92 -17.51 -22.44
N THR A 613 8.09 -16.88 -22.38
CA THR A 613 8.20 -15.44 -22.58
C THR A 613 7.94 -15.06 -24.04
N ASN A 614 7.28 -13.92 -24.26
CA ASN A 614 7.09 -13.36 -25.59
C ASN A 614 8.42 -12.83 -26.18
N ALA A 615 8.37 -12.31 -27.42
CA ALA A 615 9.57 -11.80 -28.11
C ALA A 615 10.28 -10.64 -27.38
N GLN A 616 9.61 -9.97 -26.44
CA GLN A 616 10.15 -8.91 -25.59
C GLN A 616 10.65 -9.43 -24.24
N GLY A 617 10.66 -10.75 -24.01
CA GLY A 617 11.08 -11.36 -22.75
C GLY A 617 10.06 -11.27 -21.62
N SER A 618 8.81 -10.84 -21.90
CA SER A 618 7.75 -10.74 -20.90
C SER A 618 6.96 -12.04 -20.79
N ALA A 619 6.56 -12.40 -19.57
CA ALA A 619 5.68 -13.55 -19.30
C ALA A 619 4.20 -13.29 -19.64
N TYR A 620 3.85 -12.04 -20.00
CA TYR A 620 2.49 -11.63 -20.37
C TYR A 620 2.31 -11.66 -21.89
N LEU A 621 1.09 -11.95 -22.36
CA LEU A 621 0.80 -12.01 -23.80
C LEU A 621 0.83 -10.64 -24.49
N GLY A 622 0.67 -9.56 -23.73
CA GLY A 622 0.76 -8.19 -24.21
C GLY A 622 0.34 -7.17 -23.17
N ALA A 623 0.15 -5.93 -23.60
CA ALA A 623 -0.19 -4.81 -22.75
C ALA A 623 -1.14 -3.81 -23.43
N THR A 624 -1.96 -3.13 -22.63
CA THR A 624 -2.91 -2.08 -23.04
C THR A 624 -2.78 -0.87 -22.10
N PRO A 625 -2.38 0.31 -22.60
CA PRO A 625 -2.39 1.53 -21.79
C PRO A 625 -3.80 1.97 -21.39
N ILE A 626 -3.93 2.40 -20.14
CA ILE A 626 -5.11 3.08 -19.61
C ILE A 626 -4.90 4.59 -19.70
N THR A 627 -5.84 5.30 -20.31
CA THR A 627 -5.80 6.75 -20.49
C THR A 627 -7.13 7.38 -20.09
N THR A 628 -7.18 8.72 -19.97
CA THR A 628 -8.43 9.44 -19.74
C THR A 628 -9.46 9.30 -20.87
N ALA A 629 -9.03 8.83 -22.04
CA ALA A 629 -9.90 8.50 -23.18
C ALA A 629 -10.37 7.03 -23.18
N GLY A 630 -9.99 6.22 -22.19
CA GLY A 630 -10.24 4.79 -22.15
C GLY A 630 -8.99 3.92 -22.34
N MET A 631 -9.22 2.64 -22.61
CA MET A 631 -8.21 1.65 -23.03
C MET A 631 -7.79 1.94 -24.47
N ARG A 632 -6.50 1.86 -24.79
CA ARG A 632 -5.97 2.10 -26.15
C ARG A 632 -5.08 1.00 -26.66
#